data_AF-I2GNA8-F1
#
_entry.id   AF-I2GNA8-F1
#
_cell.length_a   1.000
_cell.length_b   1.000
_cell.length_c   1.000
_cell.angle_alpha   90.00
_cell.angle_beta   90.00
_cell.angle_gamma   90.00
#
_symmetry.space_group_name_H-M   'P 1'
#
loop_
_entity.id
_entity.type
_entity.pdbx_description
1 polymer ?
#
loop_
_entity_poly.entity_id
_entity_poly.type
_entity_poly.pdbx_seq_one_letter_code
_entity_poly.pdbx_strand_id
1 'polypeptide(L)'
;MRKLLIWTLLLWGISTGFALAQLTLSSPQSRIVYQRNQANQGTVWVAGQAPAGTSRVEARLVPISAGQGSPTDWTAINIISPNKSFSGTIPGRGGWYQLEVRALADNNVLASAGVSRVGIGEVFIVSGQSNAFGNDNATGAFDDRVSCLDFKDDNLNEQLLPVTFSHADGGRSIGPSNPMHIWGMLGDKLASRLNVPILFLGAAQPGTSSEQWRRSAENAPEYAQNLFPYRRLGAALLHYASRTGLRSVLWHQGEGDVGNDPQRYFDNVLFLINKSRQQTSYGSLAWVVSRATYVQGRTDGNIINAQNRLSNEVPNVFPGPSTDQLTGADNRPDDVHFMGAGLPRLTDLWDQSLNDNFFSRSQPLSPSGDRPAITTGFVLPASVNAGQVIYVPYVKNGPFEEGNQFKVQVLNSDGGVVSEIGTGTGNPLQVTLPGSLAPGNYRVRVTSTQPAFTGTPSDVFQVGNGPVQTPANPTQPTQPSENGGTPNEAIRMIGYKYDAVSHGFQLLVNATGPVEVRLQRIDGGPFGGETNWDAPTTSSDFAGFTHYRFYPPIAAGVGGVEPGRYRLSVRRQGDSGEGVWSDVTLLNGKFTTYTAGDNVQPTPAPVPTPPAPTPAPVQPTPPQPTTPPVVTNPTPTDGRIRRIGYKYDAISHGFQLLADASGAVEMRLERLDGSFSETNWGPATASTEYSGYTYYRFYMPPVIGFGGVEAGRYRLSVRSQGDSGNGVSAEVTLQDGVHEAAVVSGNQPPTTPVQPPTQQPAPPVQPPVSSNPTPDGTIRTIGYKYDMPTHGFQLLAEASAPVEMRLERLDGPFGETNWGPATNGNDYIGYNQYRYYAPLAVYPSGIGVGGVEPGRYRLSVRRQGDTGDGITTEVTLQNGVFAVYSPSARTAAVELARQPVSTEGSWRVWPNPFVDEVTISVPANLTTSRLRVVLTQLNGLRTEITGNDLRLEAGQLRVKIGASAEAFYILQILDGVRPVHSQKLIRQPQLLP
;
A
#
# COMPACT_ATOMS: atom_id res chain seq x y z
N MET A 1 29.70 2.41 70.85
CA MET A 1 29.45 2.03 69.44
C MET A 1 28.04 2.43 68.95
N ARG A 2 27.59 3.68 69.18
CA ARG A 2 26.29 4.19 68.67
C ARG A 2 26.33 5.61 68.10
N LYS A 3 27.51 6.25 68.09
CA LYS A 3 27.70 7.61 67.54
C LYS A 3 28.55 7.67 66.27
N LEU A 4 29.11 6.53 65.84
CA LEU A 4 29.92 6.43 64.61
C LEU A 4 29.12 5.92 63.38
N LEU A 5 27.87 5.46 63.57
CA LEU A 5 27.03 4.97 62.46
C LEU A 5 26.14 6.05 61.82
N ILE A 6 26.07 7.25 62.42
CA ILE A 6 25.20 8.34 61.95
C ILE A 6 25.94 9.25 60.95
N TRP A 7 27.27 9.21 60.91
CA TRP A 7 28.07 10.03 59.99
C TRP A 7 28.36 9.34 58.64
N THR A 8 28.27 8.01 58.57
CA THR A 8 28.41 7.25 57.31
C THR A 8 27.10 7.12 56.52
N LEU A 9 25.95 7.38 57.15
CA LEU A 9 24.64 7.41 56.48
C LEU A 9 24.24 8.81 55.95
N LEU A 10 25.03 9.86 56.23
CA LEU A 10 24.82 11.22 55.68
C LEU A 10 25.73 11.55 54.48
N LEU A 11 26.69 10.70 54.13
CA LEU A 11 27.60 10.86 52.98
C LEU A 11 27.20 10.01 51.75
N TRP A 12 26.06 9.33 51.81
CA TRP A 12 25.34 8.78 50.64
C TRP A 12 24.11 9.63 50.27
N GLY A 13 24.07 10.86 50.78
CA GLY A 13 23.16 11.90 50.29
C GLY A 13 23.82 12.61 49.10
N ILE A 14 23.03 12.78 48.02
CA ILE A 14 23.32 13.66 46.88
C ILE A 14 24.29 13.05 45.85
N SER A 15 23.93 11.91 45.27
CA SER A 15 24.08 11.75 43.82
C SER A 15 22.87 12.42 43.16
N THR A 16 22.77 13.75 43.26
CA THR A 16 21.98 14.51 42.28
C THR A 16 22.69 14.28 40.96
N GLY A 17 22.16 13.38 40.14
CA GLY A 17 22.42 13.46 38.72
C GLY A 17 22.15 14.91 38.34
N PHE A 18 23.16 15.57 37.77
CA PHE A 18 22.95 16.88 37.17
C PHE A 18 21.91 16.68 36.07
N ALA A 19 20.64 16.89 36.40
CA ALA A 19 19.61 17.07 35.41
C ALA A 19 19.98 18.35 34.68
N LEU A 20 20.62 18.22 33.53
CA LEU A 20 20.83 19.36 32.64
C LEU A 20 19.49 20.03 32.44
N ALA A 21 19.46 21.33 32.63
CA ALA A 21 18.28 22.16 32.39
C ALA A 21 17.84 21.95 30.92
N GLN A 22 16.70 21.30 30.68
CA GLN A 22 16.28 20.90 29.34
C GLN A 22 15.50 22.02 28.63
N LEU A 23 15.94 22.36 27.42
CA LEU A 23 15.17 23.12 26.44
C LEU A 23 14.50 22.12 25.49
N THR A 24 13.17 22.04 25.50
CA THR A 24 12.40 21.12 24.67
C THR A 24 11.59 21.90 23.63
N LEU A 25 11.44 21.34 22.43
CA LEU A 25 10.70 21.95 21.33
C LEU A 25 9.46 21.11 21.02
N SER A 26 8.30 21.76 21.00
CA SER A 26 7.03 21.18 20.53
C SER A 26 6.79 21.48 19.06
N SER A 27 7.25 22.64 18.56
CA SER A 27 7.16 23.04 17.16
C SER A 27 8.39 23.86 16.75
N PRO A 28 8.85 23.77 15.50
CA PRO A 28 8.40 22.89 14.42
C PRO A 28 8.73 21.42 14.67
N GLN A 29 8.08 20.53 13.93
CA GLN A 29 8.48 19.13 13.81
C GLN A 29 9.45 18.99 12.63
N SER A 30 10.37 18.04 12.70
CA SER A 30 11.25 17.72 11.56
C SER A 30 10.41 17.46 10.31
N ARG A 31 10.90 17.92 9.15
CA ARG A 31 10.28 17.79 7.82
C ARG A 31 8.96 18.55 7.58
N ILE A 32 8.47 19.32 8.55
CA ILE A 32 7.32 20.21 8.30
C ILE A 32 7.67 21.24 7.22
N VAL A 33 6.72 21.54 6.35
CA VAL A 33 6.83 22.61 5.35
C VAL A 33 5.77 23.66 5.61
N TYR A 34 6.21 24.91 5.71
CA TYR A 34 5.33 26.07 5.79
C TYR A 34 5.20 26.72 4.42
N GLN A 35 3.97 26.93 3.98
CA GLN A 35 3.62 27.54 2.71
C GLN A 35 4.24 28.94 2.60
N ARG A 36 5.03 29.13 1.57
CA ARG A 36 5.55 30.45 1.19
C ARG A 36 4.48 31.29 0.48
N ASN A 37 4.59 32.60 0.63
CA ASN A 37 3.80 33.59 -0.08
C ASN A 37 4.40 33.90 -1.47
N GLN A 38 3.77 34.82 -2.19
CA GLN A 38 4.20 35.26 -3.53
C GLN A 38 5.57 35.94 -3.57
N ALA A 39 6.04 36.49 -2.44
CA ALA A 39 7.38 37.07 -2.31
C ALA A 39 8.47 36.03 -1.99
N ASN A 40 8.15 34.73 -2.06
CA ASN A 40 9.02 33.63 -1.65
C ASN A 40 9.44 33.73 -0.16
N GLN A 41 8.50 34.12 0.71
CA GLN A 41 8.70 34.26 2.15
C GLN A 41 7.65 33.45 2.92
N GLY A 42 7.99 33.00 4.12
CA GLY A 42 7.06 32.34 5.02
C GLY A 42 7.44 32.56 6.48
N THR A 43 6.62 32.07 7.38
CA THR A 43 6.89 32.11 8.82
C THR A 43 7.09 30.71 9.36
N VAL A 44 7.99 30.52 10.30
CA VAL A 44 8.18 29.28 11.05
C VAL A 44 7.65 29.50 12.47
N TRP A 45 6.81 28.59 12.96
CA TRP A 45 6.27 28.68 14.31
C TRP A 45 7.13 27.87 15.27
N VAL A 46 7.66 28.56 16.28
CA VAL A 46 8.60 28.02 17.26
C VAL A 46 7.93 28.03 18.61
N ALA A 47 7.82 26.86 19.21
CA ALA A 47 7.22 26.71 20.53
C ALA A 47 7.86 25.55 21.30
N GLY A 48 7.89 25.68 22.62
CA GLY A 48 8.51 24.69 23.49
C GLY A 48 8.52 25.11 24.95
N GLN A 49 9.32 24.41 25.75
CA GLN A 49 9.52 24.74 27.16
C GLN A 49 11.01 24.96 27.44
N ALA A 50 11.33 26.10 28.05
CA ALA A 50 12.69 26.47 28.39
C ALA A 50 13.01 26.11 29.85
N PRO A 51 14.30 25.97 30.22
CA PRO A 51 14.68 25.72 31.59
C PRO A 51 14.25 26.82 32.57
N ALA A 52 14.11 26.45 33.84
CA ALA A 52 13.99 27.42 34.92
C ALA A 52 15.16 28.43 34.89
N GLY A 53 14.89 29.68 35.26
CA GLY A 53 15.88 30.77 35.19
C GLY A 53 16.04 31.43 33.82
N THR A 54 15.40 30.91 32.77
CA THR A 54 15.39 31.57 31.45
C THR A 54 14.72 32.94 31.53
N SER A 55 15.45 33.98 31.11
CA SER A 55 14.95 35.35 30.94
C SER A 55 14.65 35.69 29.48
N ARG A 56 15.27 34.99 28.51
CA ARG A 56 15.03 35.18 27.07
C ARG A 56 15.17 33.87 26.30
N VAL A 57 14.30 33.66 25.32
CA VAL A 57 14.44 32.61 24.30
C VAL A 57 14.69 33.29 22.95
N GLU A 58 15.63 32.77 22.19
CA GLU A 58 15.92 33.25 20.83
C GLU A 58 16.01 32.06 19.87
N ALA A 59 15.66 32.29 18.61
CA ALA A 59 15.76 31.28 17.59
C ALA A 59 16.15 31.88 16.22
N ARG A 60 16.74 31.05 15.35
CA ARG A 60 17.14 31.43 13.98
C ARG A 60 17.08 30.24 13.03
N LEU A 61 16.99 30.55 11.73
CA LEU A 61 17.04 29.58 10.65
C LEU A 61 18.42 29.60 9.98
N VAL A 62 19.01 28.42 9.79
CA VAL A 62 20.29 28.23 9.09
C VAL A 62 20.04 27.26 7.92
N PRO A 63 20.30 27.63 6.65
CA PRO A 63 20.12 26.71 5.54
C PRO A 63 20.95 25.44 5.71
N ILE A 64 20.37 24.27 5.45
CA ILE A 64 21.07 22.97 5.54
C ILE A 64 22.13 22.84 4.45
N SER A 65 21.91 23.48 3.30
CA SER A 65 22.83 23.48 2.18
C SER A 65 22.87 24.86 1.53
N ALA A 66 24.03 25.20 0.96
CA ALA A 66 24.19 26.45 0.23
C ALA A 66 23.17 26.54 -0.92
N GLY A 67 22.54 27.70 -1.09
CA GLY A 67 21.53 27.94 -2.13
C GLY A 67 20.12 27.43 -1.79
N GLN A 68 19.89 26.77 -0.66
CA GLN A 68 18.56 26.30 -0.21
C GLN A 68 17.94 27.21 0.86
N GLY A 69 18.00 28.53 0.65
CA GLY A 69 17.46 29.52 1.57
C GLY A 69 18.49 30.58 1.98
N SER A 70 18.14 31.38 2.99
CA SER A 70 19.03 32.41 3.54
C SER A 70 19.00 32.37 5.07
N PRO A 71 20.16 32.46 5.75
CA PRO A 71 20.17 32.46 7.21
C PRO A 71 19.46 33.70 7.77
N THR A 72 18.86 33.54 8.94
CA THR A 72 18.26 34.66 9.70
C THR A 72 19.13 35.01 10.90
N ASP A 73 19.01 36.25 11.37
CA ASP A 73 19.53 36.63 12.68
C ASP A 73 18.73 35.95 13.81
N TRP A 74 19.30 35.96 15.01
CA TRP A 74 18.60 35.54 16.22
C TRP A 74 17.40 36.44 16.48
N THR A 75 16.22 35.82 16.54
CA THR A 75 14.94 36.49 16.80
C THR A 75 14.41 36.06 18.17
N ALA A 76 13.97 37.01 18.98
CA ALA A 76 13.40 36.73 20.30
C ALA A 76 12.04 36.01 20.17
N ILE A 77 11.82 35.01 21.02
CA ILE A 77 10.56 34.25 21.10
C ILE A 77 9.94 34.49 22.48
N ASN A 78 8.65 34.76 22.51
CA ASN A 78 7.95 35.18 23.73
C ASN A 78 7.84 34.00 24.71
N ILE A 79 8.22 34.24 25.96
CA ILE A 79 7.88 33.37 27.09
C ILE A 79 6.44 33.69 27.48
N ILE A 80 5.56 32.71 27.37
CA ILE A 80 4.10 32.84 27.50
C ILE A 80 3.56 32.31 28.84
N SER A 81 4.41 31.75 29.68
CA SER A 81 4.01 31.27 31.01
C SER A 81 5.10 31.42 32.08
N PRO A 82 4.72 31.43 33.37
CA PRO A 82 5.67 31.39 34.48
C PRO A 82 6.60 30.16 34.46
N ASN A 83 6.08 29.01 34.00
CA ASN A 83 6.82 27.75 33.84
C ASN A 83 7.65 27.67 32.56
N LYS A 84 7.90 28.84 31.94
CA LYS A 84 8.83 29.04 30.83
C LYS A 84 8.44 28.31 29.53
N SER A 85 7.15 28.06 29.34
CA SER A 85 6.61 27.78 28.01
C SER A 85 6.82 29.00 27.12
N PHE A 86 7.23 28.80 25.87
CA PHE A 86 7.44 29.87 24.91
C PHE A 86 6.78 29.56 23.58
N SER A 87 6.41 30.61 22.85
CA SER A 87 5.77 30.52 21.53
C SER A 87 5.99 31.80 20.75
N GLY A 88 6.27 31.68 19.45
CA GLY A 88 6.44 32.83 18.56
C GLY A 88 6.75 32.39 17.14
N THR A 89 7.05 33.34 16.27
CA THR A 89 7.33 33.05 14.85
C THR A 89 8.64 33.68 14.41
N ILE A 90 9.27 33.06 13.41
CA ILE A 90 10.46 33.57 12.73
C ILE A 90 10.13 33.70 11.24
N PRO A 91 10.25 34.89 10.64
CA PRO A 91 10.14 35.03 9.19
C PRO A 91 11.37 34.47 8.49
N GLY A 92 11.19 33.88 7.31
CA GLY A 92 12.28 33.37 6.48
C GLY A 92 11.92 33.35 5.00
N ARG A 93 12.93 33.13 4.14
CA ARG A 93 12.73 32.94 2.70
C ARG A 93 12.47 31.47 2.38
N GLY A 94 11.93 31.16 1.20
CA GLY A 94 11.81 29.78 0.74
C GLY A 94 13.15 29.03 0.83
N GLY A 95 13.14 27.84 1.44
CA GLY A 95 14.36 27.09 1.74
C GLY A 95 14.18 25.93 2.71
N TRP A 96 15.28 25.21 2.95
CA TRP A 96 15.39 24.02 3.80
C TRP A 96 16.40 24.27 4.92
N TYR A 97 15.92 24.28 6.16
CA TYR A 97 16.64 24.88 7.29
C TYR A 97 16.86 23.91 8.45
N GLN A 98 17.98 24.11 9.14
CA GLN A 98 18.13 23.80 10.55
C GLN A 98 17.56 24.98 11.35
N LEU A 99 16.59 24.72 12.21
CA LEU A 99 16.22 25.64 13.27
C LEU A 99 17.21 25.48 14.43
N GLU A 100 17.69 26.61 14.93
CA GLU A 100 18.44 26.69 16.18
C GLU A 100 17.67 27.53 17.19
N VAL A 101 17.61 27.06 18.43
CA VAL A 101 16.94 27.73 19.55
C VAL A 101 17.87 27.75 20.74
N ARG A 102 17.95 28.89 21.43
CA ARG A 102 18.73 29.04 22.67
C ARG A 102 17.90 29.71 23.76
N ALA A 103 18.04 29.21 24.98
CA ALA A 103 17.50 29.80 26.19
C ALA A 103 18.63 30.51 26.94
N LEU A 104 18.42 31.75 27.36
CA LEU A 104 19.41 32.57 28.04
C LEU A 104 18.94 32.99 29.43
N ALA A 105 19.88 33.03 30.37
CA ALA A 105 19.82 33.87 31.57
C ALA A 105 20.71 35.07 31.30
N ASP A 106 20.07 36.19 30.99
CA ASP A 106 20.71 37.44 30.56
C ASP A 106 21.51 37.23 29.27
N ASN A 107 22.84 37.21 29.37
CA ASN A 107 23.75 36.95 28.25
C ASN A 107 24.36 35.54 28.26
N ASN A 108 24.09 34.73 29.28
CA ASN A 108 24.60 33.37 29.39
C ASN A 108 23.61 32.38 28.79
N VAL A 109 24.07 31.54 27.87
CA VAL A 109 23.26 30.45 27.31
C VAL A 109 23.09 29.36 28.37
N LEU A 110 21.85 29.12 28.79
CA LEU A 110 21.49 28.05 29.72
C LEU A 110 21.34 26.71 29.00
N ALA A 111 20.71 26.73 27.83
CA ALA A 111 20.43 25.54 27.03
C ALA A 111 20.25 25.91 25.56
N SER A 112 20.44 24.94 24.68
CA SER A 112 20.20 25.06 23.24
C SER A 112 19.53 23.80 22.71
N ALA A 113 18.76 23.95 21.64
CA ALA A 113 18.05 22.89 20.97
C ALA A 113 17.94 23.23 19.48
N GLY A 114 17.60 22.25 18.66
CA GLY A 114 17.38 22.49 17.25
C GLY A 114 16.49 21.44 16.61
N VAL A 115 15.96 21.78 15.45
CA VAL A 115 15.17 20.89 14.61
C VAL A 115 15.74 20.97 13.21
N SER A 116 16.19 19.84 12.67
CA SER A 116 16.63 19.77 11.27
C SER A 116 15.42 19.68 10.33
N ARG A 117 15.65 19.96 9.06
CA ARG A 117 14.68 19.81 7.96
C ARG A 117 13.38 20.60 8.16
N VAL A 118 13.49 21.87 8.52
CA VAL A 118 12.37 22.79 8.61
C VAL A 118 12.21 23.51 7.26
N GLY A 119 11.04 23.40 6.65
CA GLY A 119 10.80 23.94 5.31
C GLY A 119 9.99 25.22 5.27
N ILE A 120 10.38 26.12 4.36
CA ILE A 120 9.51 27.17 3.82
C ILE A 120 9.40 26.90 2.32
N GLY A 121 8.23 26.51 1.83
CA GLY A 121 8.07 25.97 0.49
C GLY A 121 6.63 25.83 0.04
N GLU A 122 6.31 24.77 -0.69
CA GLU A 122 4.97 24.54 -1.23
C GLU A 122 4.25 23.41 -0.50
N VAL A 123 2.97 23.62 -0.20
CA VAL A 123 2.10 22.66 0.46
C VAL A 123 0.87 22.44 -0.40
N PHE A 124 0.53 21.18 -0.67
CA PHE A 124 -0.61 20.79 -1.51
C PHE A 124 -1.50 19.80 -0.78
N ILE A 125 -2.83 19.95 -0.95
CA ILE A 125 -3.79 18.90 -0.60
C ILE A 125 -4.26 18.22 -1.88
N VAL A 126 -4.15 16.91 -1.95
CA VAL A 126 -4.65 16.07 -3.04
C VAL A 126 -6.04 15.58 -2.69
N SER A 127 -7.03 15.82 -3.57
CA SER A 127 -8.42 15.41 -3.35
C SER A 127 -9.07 14.94 -4.66
N GLY A 128 -10.24 14.32 -4.54
CA GLY A 128 -10.95 13.71 -5.67
C GLY A 128 -11.17 12.21 -5.45
N GLN A 129 -11.22 11.44 -6.54
CA GLN A 129 -11.59 10.02 -6.49
C GLN A 129 -10.38 9.06 -6.59
N SER A 130 -10.58 7.86 -7.13
CA SER A 130 -9.59 6.78 -7.15
C SER A 130 -8.30 7.13 -7.89
N ASN A 131 -8.32 7.94 -8.94
CA ASN A 131 -7.11 8.41 -9.63
C ASN A 131 -6.38 9.56 -8.89
N ALA A 132 -7.03 10.22 -7.91
CA ALA A 132 -6.36 11.09 -6.94
C ALA A 132 -5.81 10.29 -5.75
N PHE A 133 -6.59 9.30 -5.29
CA PHE A 133 -6.24 8.39 -4.20
C PHE A 133 -5.01 7.58 -4.58
N GLY A 134 -5.06 6.90 -5.72
CA GLY A 134 -3.96 6.15 -6.28
C GLY A 134 -3.75 4.78 -5.62
N ASN A 135 -2.52 4.30 -5.67
CA ASN A 135 -2.10 3.01 -5.13
C ASN A 135 -0.73 3.11 -4.47
N ASP A 136 -0.35 2.07 -3.73
CA ASP A 136 0.93 1.97 -3.03
C ASP A 136 2.12 1.58 -3.93
N ASN A 137 1.87 1.26 -5.21
CA ASN A 137 2.84 0.67 -6.14
C ASN A 137 3.61 1.72 -6.96
N ALA A 138 3.99 2.83 -6.33
CA ALA A 138 4.65 3.93 -7.00
C ALA A 138 5.95 4.33 -6.32
N THR A 139 6.90 4.81 -7.12
CA THR A 139 8.20 5.32 -6.64
C THR A 139 7.96 6.55 -5.77
N GLY A 140 8.65 6.59 -4.63
CA GLY A 140 8.70 7.79 -3.80
C GLY A 140 9.57 8.89 -4.41
N ALA A 141 9.80 9.92 -3.62
CA ALA A 141 10.76 10.98 -3.92
C ALA A 141 12.20 10.51 -3.71
N PHE A 142 13.12 11.07 -4.48
CA PHE A 142 14.57 10.98 -4.25
C PHE A 142 15.11 12.25 -3.57
N ASP A 143 14.50 13.41 -3.79
CA ASP A 143 14.92 14.67 -3.21
C ASP A 143 14.50 14.77 -1.73
N ASP A 144 15.49 14.93 -0.83
CA ASP A 144 15.28 15.01 0.63
C ASP A 144 14.23 16.05 1.06
N ARG A 145 13.95 17.04 0.21
CA ARG A 145 13.03 18.15 0.50
C ARG A 145 11.56 17.82 0.20
N VAL A 146 11.25 16.61 -0.25
CA VAL A 146 9.87 16.16 -0.44
C VAL A 146 9.39 15.44 0.82
N SER A 147 8.38 16.04 1.45
CA SER A 147 7.79 15.57 2.69
C SER A 147 6.36 15.06 2.49
N CYS A 148 5.96 14.15 3.36
CA CYS A 148 4.59 13.69 3.51
C CYS A 148 4.18 13.58 4.98
N LEU A 149 2.88 13.42 5.19
CA LEU A 149 2.31 12.90 6.43
C LEU A 149 2.18 11.37 6.27
N ASP A 150 3.07 10.56 6.85
CA ASP A 150 3.03 9.10 6.69
C ASP A 150 1.94 8.46 7.58
N PHE A 151 0.68 8.68 7.19
CA PHE A 151 -0.50 8.22 7.90
C PHE A 151 -1.63 7.95 6.91
N LYS A 152 -2.41 6.90 7.15
CA LYS A 152 -3.63 6.62 6.41
C LYS A 152 -4.61 5.85 7.28
N ASP A 153 -5.83 6.36 7.37
CA ASP A 153 -6.92 5.68 8.07
C ASP A 153 -8.20 5.73 7.21
N ASP A 154 -8.76 4.55 6.96
CA ASP A 154 -9.98 4.40 6.19
C ASP A 154 -11.18 5.07 6.88
N ASN A 155 -11.20 5.08 8.21
CA ASN A 155 -12.28 5.67 9.01
C ASN A 155 -12.04 7.14 9.40
N LEU A 156 -10.83 7.67 9.14
CA LEU A 156 -10.41 9.02 9.51
C LEU A 156 -10.74 9.34 10.98
N ASN A 157 -10.14 8.59 11.89
CA ASN A 157 -10.15 8.87 13.31
C ASN A 157 -9.27 10.11 13.60
N GLU A 158 -9.89 11.28 13.66
CA GLU A 158 -9.19 12.58 13.78
C GLU A 158 -8.30 12.69 15.03
N GLN A 159 -8.62 11.98 16.10
CA GLN A 159 -7.81 11.89 17.32
C GLN A 159 -6.46 11.19 17.10
N LEU A 160 -6.30 10.42 16.02
CA LEU A 160 -5.08 9.69 15.68
C LEU A 160 -4.18 10.45 14.70
N LEU A 161 -4.66 11.59 14.18
CA LEU A 161 -3.95 12.37 13.19
C LEU A 161 -2.60 12.86 13.73
N PRO A 162 -1.48 12.43 13.14
CA PRO A 162 -0.17 12.80 13.65
C PRO A 162 0.18 14.22 13.23
N VAL A 163 1.13 14.82 13.96
CA VAL A 163 1.77 16.09 13.56
C VAL A 163 3.24 15.89 13.22
N THR A 164 3.64 14.64 12.98
CA THR A 164 4.98 14.23 12.56
C THR A 164 5.01 14.05 11.05
N PHE A 165 6.10 14.47 10.42
CA PHE A 165 6.26 14.42 8.96
C PHE A 165 7.43 13.51 8.60
N SER A 166 7.35 12.93 7.41
CA SER A 166 8.28 11.95 6.89
C SER A 166 8.78 12.37 5.52
N HIS A 167 9.90 11.80 5.08
CA HIS A 167 10.29 11.88 3.67
C HIS A 167 9.26 11.12 2.83
N ALA A 168 8.99 11.56 1.60
CA ALA A 168 8.01 10.95 0.73
C ALA A 168 8.53 9.66 0.03
N ASP A 169 9.05 8.69 0.81
CA ASP A 169 9.58 7.41 0.30
C ASP A 169 8.48 6.54 -0.35
N GLY A 170 8.89 5.67 -1.28
CA GLY A 170 7.98 4.68 -1.88
C GLY A 170 7.37 3.79 -0.80
N GLY A 171 6.10 3.40 -0.93
CA GLY A 171 5.41 2.60 0.09
C GLY A 171 5.02 3.35 1.38
N ARG A 172 5.26 4.66 1.49
CA ARG A 172 4.63 5.53 2.51
C ARG A 172 3.26 6.03 2.07
N SER A 173 2.52 6.64 2.98
CA SER A 173 1.27 7.35 2.67
C SER A 173 1.49 8.86 2.55
N ILE A 174 0.59 9.55 1.84
CA ILE A 174 0.35 10.98 2.00
C ILE A 174 -0.99 11.16 2.71
N GLY A 175 -0.91 11.37 4.02
CA GLY A 175 -2.08 11.40 4.87
C GLY A 175 -2.91 12.67 4.75
N PRO A 176 -4.12 12.67 5.31
CA PRO A 176 -4.65 11.59 6.14
C PRO A 176 -5.25 10.37 5.41
N SER A 177 -5.30 10.32 4.07
CA SER A 177 -6.07 9.31 3.35
C SER A 177 -5.39 8.58 2.20
N ASN A 178 -4.38 9.17 1.53
CA ASN A 178 -3.90 8.59 0.27
C ASN A 178 -2.62 7.78 0.47
N PRO A 179 -2.39 6.72 -0.34
CA PRO A 179 -1.06 6.17 -0.56
C PRO A 179 -0.13 7.17 -1.29
N MET A 180 1.17 6.85 -1.41
CA MET A 180 2.17 7.71 -2.07
C MET A 180 1.83 8.03 -3.53
N HIS A 181 1.38 7.03 -4.30
CA HIS A 181 1.08 7.16 -5.73
C HIS A 181 2.14 8.01 -6.48
N ILE A 182 1.74 8.96 -7.32
CA ILE A 182 2.67 9.81 -8.10
C ILE A 182 3.32 10.96 -7.31
N TRP A 183 2.92 11.18 -6.05
CA TRP A 183 3.16 12.44 -5.37
C TRP A 183 4.63 12.63 -4.97
N GLY A 184 5.36 11.53 -4.74
CA GLY A 184 6.82 11.55 -4.57
C GLY A 184 7.53 12.04 -5.83
N MET A 185 7.26 11.41 -6.98
CA MET A 185 7.85 11.79 -8.28
C MET A 185 7.48 13.22 -8.71
N LEU A 186 6.25 13.66 -8.45
CA LEU A 186 5.85 15.04 -8.70
C LEU A 186 6.62 15.99 -7.77
N GLY A 187 6.81 15.61 -6.51
CA GLY A 187 7.60 16.33 -5.54
C GLY A 187 9.04 16.57 -6.02
N ASP A 188 9.70 15.54 -6.58
CA ASP A 188 11.06 15.69 -7.11
C ASP A 188 11.15 16.73 -8.22
N LYS A 189 10.20 16.71 -9.17
CA LYS A 189 10.14 17.70 -10.26
C LYS A 189 9.95 19.11 -9.73
N LEU A 190 9.03 19.28 -8.77
CA LEU A 190 8.75 20.58 -8.17
C LEU A 190 9.90 21.09 -7.30
N ALA A 191 10.50 20.23 -6.47
CA ALA A 191 11.63 20.58 -5.62
C ALA A 191 12.85 20.99 -6.47
N SER A 192 13.10 20.28 -7.57
CA SER A 192 14.14 20.63 -8.54
C SER A 192 13.87 21.99 -9.21
N ARG A 193 12.65 22.20 -9.73
CA ARG A 193 12.30 23.42 -10.49
C ARG A 193 12.17 24.66 -9.61
N LEU A 194 11.59 24.53 -8.42
CA LEU A 194 11.28 25.64 -7.53
C LEU A 194 12.37 25.90 -6.48
N ASN A 195 13.28 24.94 -6.28
CA ASN A 195 14.33 24.97 -5.27
C ASN A 195 13.82 25.25 -3.84
N VAL A 196 12.66 24.69 -3.49
CA VAL A 196 12.04 24.77 -2.17
C VAL A 196 11.47 23.41 -1.77
N PRO A 197 11.30 23.13 -0.47
CA PRO A 197 10.67 21.90 -0.01
C PRO A 197 9.18 21.82 -0.37
N ILE A 198 8.70 20.59 -0.55
CA ILE A 198 7.35 20.27 -1.01
C ILE A 198 6.67 19.36 0.01
N LEU A 199 5.45 19.66 0.42
CA LEU A 199 4.64 18.80 1.27
C LEU A 199 3.33 18.44 0.58
N PHE A 200 3.07 17.14 0.45
CA PHE A 200 1.77 16.61 -0.01
C PHE A 200 0.96 16.04 1.15
N LEU A 201 -0.34 16.37 1.14
CA LEU A 201 -1.35 15.87 2.07
C LEU A 201 -2.49 15.23 1.26
N GLY A 202 -2.84 13.98 1.52
CA GLY A 202 -3.87 13.25 0.77
C GLY A 202 -5.23 13.24 1.47
N ALA A 203 -6.26 13.60 0.72
CA ALA A 203 -7.64 13.73 1.17
C ALA A 203 -8.65 13.18 0.14
N ALA A 204 -8.26 12.23 -0.71
CA ALA A 204 -9.11 11.65 -1.74
C ALA A 204 -9.98 10.48 -1.20
N GLN A 205 -11.09 10.19 -1.88
CA GLN A 205 -11.96 9.05 -1.59
C GLN A 205 -12.29 8.28 -2.88
N PRO A 206 -11.86 7.02 -3.03
CA PRO A 206 -12.13 6.24 -4.23
C PRO A 206 -13.63 5.95 -4.42
N GLY A 207 -14.04 5.75 -5.67
CA GLY A 207 -15.41 5.34 -6.02
C GLY A 207 -16.49 6.39 -5.77
N THR A 208 -16.16 7.69 -5.85
CA THR A 208 -17.10 8.78 -5.53
C THR A 208 -17.43 9.68 -6.72
N SER A 209 -18.68 10.16 -6.75
CA SER A 209 -19.14 11.21 -7.69
C SER A 209 -19.14 12.60 -7.04
N SER A 210 -19.17 13.64 -7.87
CA SER A 210 -19.24 15.05 -7.46
C SER A 210 -20.44 15.33 -6.52
N GLU A 211 -21.55 14.62 -6.73
CA GLU A 211 -22.75 14.73 -5.89
C GLU A 211 -22.51 14.24 -4.47
N GLN A 212 -21.83 13.11 -4.30
CA GLN A 212 -21.55 12.58 -2.95
C GLN A 212 -20.64 13.53 -2.18
N TRP A 213 -19.65 14.12 -2.86
CA TRP A 213 -18.82 15.18 -2.30
C TRP A 213 -19.65 16.37 -1.84
N ARG A 214 -20.55 16.90 -2.68
CA ARG A 214 -21.43 18.02 -2.29
C ARG A 214 -22.33 17.66 -1.11
N ARG A 215 -23.09 16.56 -1.20
CA ARG A 215 -24.09 16.20 -0.17
C ARG A 215 -23.43 15.91 1.18
N SER A 216 -22.25 15.30 1.19
CA SER A 216 -21.48 15.11 2.43
C SER A 216 -20.94 16.44 3.00
N ALA A 217 -20.56 17.40 2.14
CA ALA A 217 -20.14 18.75 2.55
C ALA A 217 -21.29 19.62 3.10
N GLU A 218 -22.52 19.34 2.66
CA GLU A 218 -23.77 19.96 3.11
C GLU A 218 -24.28 19.36 4.43
N ASN A 219 -23.62 18.32 4.96
CA ASN A 219 -24.11 17.50 6.08
C ASN A 219 -25.49 16.88 5.79
N ALA A 220 -25.73 16.43 4.55
CA ALA A 220 -27.00 15.82 4.18
C ALA A 220 -27.30 14.57 5.07
N PRO A 221 -28.57 14.30 5.42
CA PRO A 221 -28.92 13.30 6.42
C PRO A 221 -28.32 11.91 6.19
N GLU A 222 -28.25 11.44 4.94
CA GLU A 222 -27.65 10.14 4.61
C GLU A 222 -26.13 10.06 4.79
N TYR A 223 -25.44 11.20 4.93
CA TYR A 223 -24.00 11.28 5.22
C TYR A 223 -23.71 11.70 6.67
N ALA A 224 -24.71 12.03 7.48
CA ALA A 224 -24.53 12.59 8.82
C ALA A 224 -23.70 11.70 9.76
N GLN A 225 -23.58 10.39 9.48
CA GLN A 225 -22.81 9.46 10.31
C GLN A 225 -21.29 9.64 10.19
N ASN A 226 -20.78 10.00 9.02
CA ASN A 226 -19.33 10.05 8.77
C ASN A 226 -18.86 11.24 7.91
N LEU A 227 -19.78 11.92 7.22
CA LEU A 227 -19.53 13.05 6.33
C LEU A 227 -18.53 12.74 5.20
N PHE A 228 -18.40 11.47 4.80
CA PHE A 228 -17.57 11.10 3.66
C PHE A 228 -18.31 11.33 2.34
N PRO A 229 -17.60 11.78 1.29
CA PRO A 229 -16.15 11.99 1.23
C PRO A 229 -15.63 13.35 1.75
N TYR A 230 -16.45 14.40 1.87
CA TYR A 230 -15.95 15.76 2.15
C TYR A 230 -15.08 15.86 3.42
N ARG A 231 -15.40 15.13 4.48
CA ARG A 231 -14.65 15.14 5.74
C ARG A 231 -13.15 14.85 5.56
N ARG A 232 -12.73 14.10 4.54
CA ARG A 232 -11.29 13.91 4.25
C ARG A 232 -10.59 15.23 3.91
N LEU A 233 -11.19 16.00 3.00
CA LEU A 233 -10.71 17.34 2.64
C LEU A 233 -10.87 18.30 3.83
N GLY A 234 -12.02 18.25 4.49
CA GLY A 234 -12.32 19.06 5.66
C GLY A 234 -11.29 18.89 6.78
N ALA A 235 -10.95 17.66 7.16
CA ALA A 235 -9.95 17.38 8.18
C ALA A 235 -8.55 17.84 7.76
N ALA A 236 -8.17 17.67 6.50
CA ALA A 236 -6.88 18.14 5.99
C ALA A 236 -6.75 19.67 6.05
N LEU A 237 -7.80 20.39 5.66
CA LEU A 237 -7.85 21.85 5.77
C LEU A 237 -7.80 22.32 7.23
N LEU A 238 -8.59 21.68 8.09
CA LEU A 238 -8.72 22.04 9.49
C LEU A 238 -7.44 21.80 10.28
N HIS A 239 -6.83 20.63 10.13
CA HIS A 239 -5.70 20.21 10.95
C HIS A 239 -4.34 20.56 10.36
N TYR A 240 -4.17 20.51 9.04
CA TYR A 240 -2.85 20.72 8.43
C TYR A 240 -2.75 22.09 7.78
N ALA A 241 -3.67 22.48 6.91
CA ALA A 241 -3.58 23.79 6.23
C ALA A 241 -3.60 24.97 7.21
N SER A 242 -4.28 24.86 8.35
CA SER A 242 -4.23 25.89 9.41
C SER A 242 -2.86 26.04 10.09
N ARG A 243 -2.00 25.01 10.02
CA ARG A 243 -0.64 24.99 10.60
C ARG A 243 0.44 25.29 9.59
N THR A 244 0.31 24.69 8.40
CA THR A 244 1.30 24.73 7.33
C THR A 244 1.02 25.85 6.34
N GLY A 245 -0.20 26.37 6.27
CA GLY A 245 -0.66 27.10 5.09
C GLY A 245 -0.87 26.13 3.91
N LEU A 246 -1.28 26.67 2.76
CA LEU A 246 -1.64 25.86 1.60
C LEU A 246 -1.49 26.63 0.29
N ARG A 247 -0.85 26.03 -0.71
CA ARG A 247 -0.80 26.55 -2.09
C ARG A 247 -2.13 26.34 -2.79
N SER A 248 -2.59 25.09 -2.85
CA SER A 248 -3.83 24.73 -3.53
C SER A 248 -4.35 23.35 -3.14
N VAL A 249 -5.63 23.13 -3.42
CA VAL A 249 -6.22 21.79 -3.55
C VAL A 249 -6.01 21.30 -4.98
N LEU A 250 -5.42 20.11 -5.15
CA LEU A 250 -5.25 19.40 -6.41
C LEU A 250 -6.40 18.41 -6.56
N TRP A 251 -7.33 18.68 -7.47
CA TRP A 251 -8.58 17.93 -7.63
C TRP A 251 -8.53 17.04 -8.88
N HIS A 252 -8.72 15.73 -8.70
CA HIS A 252 -8.83 14.77 -9.80
C HIS A 252 -10.06 13.89 -9.61
N GLN A 253 -11.14 14.25 -10.29
CA GLN A 253 -12.42 13.55 -10.26
C GLN A 253 -13.26 13.93 -11.48
N GLY A 254 -13.96 12.95 -12.04
CA GLY A 254 -14.98 13.17 -13.05
C GLY A 254 -15.42 11.87 -13.74
N GLU A 255 -14.65 10.78 -13.59
CA GLU A 255 -15.00 9.46 -14.09
C GLU A 255 -16.29 8.92 -13.44
N GLY A 256 -16.54 9.25 -12.17
CA GLY A 256 -17.78 8.95 -11.46
C GLY A 256 -19.01 9.76 -11.90
N ASP A 257 -18.83 10.72 -12.81
CA ASP A 257 -19.87 11.61 -13.32
C ASP A 257 -20.09 11.48 -14.84
N VAL A 258 -19.47 10.48 -15.50
CA VAL A 258 -19.72 10.21 -16.92
C VAL A 258 -21.20 9.95 -17.17
N GLY A 259 -21.79 10.70 -18.11
CA GLY A 259 -23.20 10.66 -18.44
C GLY A 259 -24.12 11.50 -17.54
N ASN A 260 -23.57 12.18 -16.51
CA ASN A 260 -24.34 13.09 -15.67
C ASN A 260 -24.51 14.47 -16.33
N ASP A 261 -25.42 15.26 -15.77
CA ASP A 261 -25.63 16.64 -16.17
C ASP A 261 -24.38 17.52 -15.90
N PRO A 262 -23.85 18.23 -16.90
CA PRO A 262 -22.63 19.03 -16.74
C PRO A 262 -22.83 20.28 -15.87
N GLN A 263 -24.03 20.86 -15.81
CA GLN A 263 -24.33 21.97 -14.92
C GLN A 263 -24.36 21.48 -13.46
N ARG A 264 -24.92 20.30 -13.20
CA ARG A 264 -24.86 19.66 -11.88
C ARG A 264 -23.43 19.43 -11.43
N TYR A 265 -22.56 18.90 -12.30
CA TYR A 265 -21.14 18.74 -11.98
C TYR A 265 -20.48 20.07 -11.61
N PHE A 266 -20.69 21.11 -12.43
CA PHE A 266 -20.16 22.46 -12.17
C PHE A 266 -20.62 22.99 -10.80
N ASP A 267 -21.92 22.92 -10.51
CA ASP A 267 -22.49 23.41 -9.25
C ASP A 267 -21.96 22.63 -8.05
N ASN A 268 -21.80 21.31 -8.19
CA ASN A 268 -21.28 20.45 -7.14
C ASN A 268 -19.84 20.80 -6.79
N VAL A 269 -18.94 20.92 -7.77
CA VAL A 269 -17.54 21.25 -7.49
C VAL A 269 -17.39 22.71 -7.04
N LEU A 270 -18.18 23.64 -7.59
CA LEU A 270 -18.22 25.03 -7.11
C LEU A 270 -18.62 25.12 -5.63
N PHE A 271 -19.59 24.30 -5.19
CA PHE A 271 -19.96 24.20 -3.79
C PHE A 271 -18.76 23.79 -2.91
N LEU A 272 -18.00 22.77 -3.31
CA LEU A 272 -16.83 22.30 -2.56
C LEU A 272 -15.73 23.37 -2.47
N ILE A 273 -15.47 24.07 -3.57
CA ILE A 273 -14.54 25.19 -3.62
C ILE A 273 -14.96 26.25 -2.59
N ASN A 274 -16.23 26.66 -2.60
CA ASN A 274 -16.74 27.68 -1.68
C ASN A 274 -16.76 27.21 -0.23
N LYS A 275 -17.15 25.96 0.04
CA LYS A 275 -17.12 25.38 1.39
C LYS A 275 -15.68 25.32 1.93
N SER A 276 -14.69 24.91 1.12
CA SER A 276 -13.29 24.89 1.55
C SER A 276 -12.73 26.30 1.86
N ARG A 277 -13.12 27.30 1.05
CA ARG A 277 -12.79 28.71 1.28
C ARG A 277 -13.44 29.26 2.55
N GLN A 278 -14.69 28.90 2.80
CA GLN A 278 -15.39 29.27 4.03
C GLN A 278 -14.74 28.63 5.25
N GLN A 279 -14.43 27.34 5.20
CA GLN A 279 -13.85 26.61 6.32
C GLN A 279 -12.45 27.10 6.70
N THR A 280 -11.67 27.55 5.71
CA THR A 280 -10.35 28.16 5.93
C THR A 280 -10.41 29.66 6.22
N SER A 281 -11.60 30.29 6.15
CA SER A 281 -11.77 31.74 6.17
C SER A 281 -10.89 32.46 5.14
N TYR A 282 -10.64 31.82 3.99
CA TYR A 282 -9.74 32.32 2.95
C TYR A 282 -10.38 32.19 1.56
N GLY A 283 -11.05 33.26 1.13
CA GLY A 283 -11.82 33.32 -0.12
C GLY A 283 -11.01 33.12 -1.41
N SER A 284 -9.68 33.24 -1.34
CA SER A 284 -8.80 33.07 -2.51
C SER A 284 -8.12 31.71 -2.59
N LEU A 285 -8.51 30.75 -1.75
CA LEU A 285 -7.91 29.41 -1.77
C LEU A 285 -7.97 28.83 -3.19
N ALA A 286 -6.79 28.50 -3.73
CA ALA A 286 -6.65 28.04 -5.08
C ALA A 286 -7.04 26.56 -5.24
N TRP A 287 -7.66 26.24 -6.37
CA TRP A 287 -7.95 24.86 -6.78
C TRP A 287 -7.38 24.61 -8.17
N VAL A 288 -6.81 23.42 -8.38
CA VAL A 288 -6.37 22.95 -9.68
C VAL A 288 -7.25 21.77 -10.08
N VAL A 289 -8.12 21.96 -11.07
CA VAL A 289 -9.19 21.01 -11.43
C VAL A 289 -8.77 20.23 -12.69
N SER A 290 -8.52 18.93 -12.53
CA SER A 290 -8.16 18.05 -13.63
C SER A 290 -9.31 17.91 -14.64
N ARG A 291 -8.94 17.68 -15.90
CA ARG A 291 -9.83 17.29 -16.98
C ARG A 291 -9.79 15.78 -17.14
N ALA A 292 -10.66 15.09 -16.40
CA ALA A 292 -10.62 13.64 -16.22
C ALA A 292 -12.03 13.03 -16.25
N THR A 293 -12.28 12.14 -17.21
CA THR A 293 -13.54 11.40 -17.37
C THR A 293 -13.36 9.96 -17.88
N TYR A 294 -12.13 9.55 -18.22
CA TYR A 294 -11.90 8.23 -18.82
C TYR A 294 -12.28 7.07 -17.90
N VAL A 295 -13.22 6.23 -18.33
CA VAL A 295 -13.59 4.97 -17.67
C VAL A 295 -14.01 3.94 -18.70
N GLN A 296 -13.35 2.78 -18.70
CA GLN A 296 -13.74 1.61 -19.52
C GLN A 296 -13.97 1.96 -21.01
N GLY A 297 -13.00 2.67 -21.61
CA GLY A 297 -13.05 3.11 -23.01
C GLY A 297 -14.01 4.26 -23.30
N ARG A 298 -14.62 4.89 -22.28
CA ARG A 298 -15.53 6.03 -22.43
C ARG A 298 -14.91 7.31 -21.90
N THR A 299 -15.24 8.43 -22.52
CA THR A 299 -14.92 9.80 -22.09
C THR A 299 -16.16 10.67 -22.23
N ASP A 300 -16.26 11.74 -21.45
CA ASP A 300 -17.40 12.66 -21.48
C ASP A 300 -16.98 14.12 -21.70
N GLY A 301 -17.14 14.58 -22.95
CA GLY A 301 -16.83 15.96 -23.33
C GLY A 301 -17.68 17.01 -22.60
N ASN A 302 -18.89 16.68 -22.15
CA ASN A 302 -19.75 17.62 -21.42
C ASN A 302 -19.21 17.87 -20.01
N ILE A 303 -18.77 16.82 -19.31
CA ILE A 303 -18.13 16.95 -18.01
C ILE A 303 -16.77 17.66 -18.13
N ILE A 304 -15.98 17.36 -19.17
CA ILE A 304 -14.74 18.10 -19.47
C ILE A 304 -15.04 19.60 -19.68
N ASN A 305 -16.11 19.93 -20.39
CA ASN A 305 -16.54 21.32 -20.57
C ASN A 305 -16.90 21.98 -19.23
N ALA A 306 -17.59 21.28 -18.33
CA ALA A 306 -17.87 21.79 -16.98
C ALA A 306 -16.59 22.02 -16.16
N GLN A 307 -15.60 21.12 -16.25
CA GLN A 307 -14.29 21.29 -15.61
C GLN A 307 -13.54 22.51 -16.16
N ASN A 308 -13.56 22.71 -17.49
CA ASN A 308 -12.98 23.91 -18.12
C ASN A 308 -13.69 25.19 -17.67
N ARG A 309 -15.04 25.16 -17.59
CA ARG A 309 -15.83 26.30 -17.07
C ARG A 309 -15.43 26.69 -15.66
N LEU A 310 -15.22 25.72 -14.75
CA LEU A 310 -14.74 26.02 -13.39
C LEU A 310 -13.43 26.83 -13.43
N SER A 311 -12.47 26.43 -14.26
CA SER A 311 -11.19 27.14 -14.37
C SER A 311 -11.27 28.52 -15.07
N ASN A 312 -12.30 28.74 -15.90
CA ASN A 312 -12.47 29.99 -16.63
C ASN A 312 -13.36 31.00 -15.91
N GLU A 313 -14.39 30.53 -15.21
CA GLU A 313 -15.45 31.35 -14.62
C GLU A 313 -15.22 31.62 -13.13
N VAL A 314 -14.51 30.72 -12.42
CA VAL A 314 -14.34 30.83 -10.96
C VAL A 314 -12.95 31.39 -10.62
N PRO A 315 -12.86 32.50 -9.87
CA PRO A 315 -11.58 33.08 -9.47
C PRO A 315 -10.71 32.09 -8.70
N ASN A 316 -9.39 32.14 -8.91
CA ASN A 316 -8.40 31.24 -8.29
C ASN A 316 -8.67 29.75 -8.52
N VAL A 317 -9.36 29.39 -9.60
CA VAL A 317 -9.42 28.00 -10.09
C VAL A 317 -8.59 27.91 -11.35
N PHE A 318 -7.74 26.89 -11.43
CA PHE A 318 -6.76 26.70 -12.50
C PHE A 318 -7.02 25.37 -13.21
N PRO A 319 -6.76 25.29 -14.51
CA PRO A 319 -6.89 24.03 -15.23
C PRO A 319 -5.78 23.06 -14.78
N GLY A 320 -6.19 21.88 -14.37
CA GLY A 320 -5.32 20.74 -14.13
C GLY A 320 -5.06 19.92 -15.40
N PRO A 321 -4.40 18.76 -15.25
CA PRO A 321 -4.02 17.92 -16.38
C PRO A 321 -5.25 17.39 -17.12
N SER A 322 -5.14 17.22 -18.44
CA SER A 322 -6.07 16.39 -19.20
C SER A 322 -5.53 14.98 -19.31
N THR A 323 -6.30 14.05 -18.77
CA THR A 323 -5.78 12.70 -18.51
C THR A 323 -6.48 11.65 -19.35
N ASP A 324 -7.55 12.01 -20.05
CA ASP A 324 -8.32 11.10 -20.91
C ASP A 324 -7.52 10.54 -22.09
N GLN A 325 -6.42 11.20 -22.47
CA GLN A 325 -5.53 10.74 -23.55
C GLN A 325 -4.63 9.56 -23.15
N LEU A 326 -4.44 9.29 -21.84
CA LEU A 326 -3.56 8.23 -21.34
C LEU A 326 -4.26 6.87 -21.32
N THR A 327 -4.77 6.39 -22.46
CA THR A 327 -5.57 5.18 -22.57
C THR A 327 -4.73 3.90 -22.72
N GLY A 328 -5.39 2.74 -22.71
CA GLY A 328 -4.75 1.44 -22.97
C GLY A 328 -4.00 0.85 -21.78
N ALA A 329 -3.69 -0.45 -21.88
CA ALA A 329 -3.18 -1.25 -20.77
C ALA A 329 -1.84 -0.75 -20.18
N ASP A 330 -0.98 -0.12 -21.00
CA ASP A 330 0.29 0.46 -20.54
C ASP A 330 0.10 1.62 -19.54
N ASN A 331 -1.02 2.33 -19.66
CA ASN A 331 -1.36 3.45 -18.77
C ASN A 331 -2.36 3.03 -17.70
N ARG A 332 -3.35 2.22 -18.09
CA ARG A 332 -4.50 1.81 -17.28
C ARG A 332 -4.82 0.33 -17.52
N PRO A 333 -4.17 -0.61 -16.81
CA PRO A 333 -4.34 -2.06 -17.04
C PRO A 333 -5.78 -2.55 -16.83
N ASP A 334 -6.54 -1.92 -15.93
CA ASP A 334 -7.95 -2.22 -15.67
C ASP A 334 -8.91 -1.30 -16.47
N ASP A 335 -8.37 -0.57 -17.43
CA ASP A 335 -9.07 0.42 -18.26
C ASP A 335 -9.70 1.59 -17.48
N VAL A 336 -9.23 1.86 -16.26
CA VAL A 336 -9.71 2.96 -15.41
C VAL A 336 -8.58 3.68 -14.68
N HIS A 337 -7.73 2.94 -13.97
CA HIS A 337 -6.77 3.47 -13.00
C HIS A 337 -5.34 3.51 -13.53
N PHE A 338 -4.61 4.59 -13.21
CA PHE A 338 -3.21 4.71 -13.61
C PHE A 338 -2.30 3.72 -12.89
N MET A 339 -1.53 2.96 -13.67
CA MET A 339 -0.50 2.03 -13.17
C MET A 339 0.67 1.95 -14.15
N GLY A 340 1.77 1.31 -13.75
CA GLY A 340 2.93 1.08 -14.61
C GLY A 340 3.44 2.38 -15.25
N ALA A 341 3.59 2.39 -16.58
CA ALA A 341 4.05 3.55 -17.34
C ALA A 341 3.08 4.74 -17.32
N GLY A 342 1.81 4.52 -16.95
CA GLY A 342 0.84 5.59 -16.75
C GLY A 342 1.18 6.53 -15.59
N LEU A 343 1.87 6.02 -14.55
CA LEU A 343 2.25 6.81 -13.37
C LEU A 343 3.25 7.95 -13.69
N PRO A 344 4.41 7.71 -14.32
CA PRO A 344 5.32 8.79 -14.70
C PRO A 344 4.68 9.74 -15.75
N ARG A 345 3.86 9.23 -16.68
CA ARG A 345 3.15 10.08 -17.65
C ARG A 345 2.13 11.01 -16.98
N LEU A 346 1.37 10.49 -16.01
CA LEU A 346 0.46 11.31 -15.20
C LEU A 346 1.23 12.36 -14.38
N THR A 347 2.39 11.98 -13.84
CA THR A 347 3.29 12.88 -13.12
C THR A 347 3.71 14.07 -14.00
N ASP A 348 4.12 13.80 -15.25
CA ASP A 348 4.50 14.83 -16.21
C ASP A 348 3.33 15.79 -16.53
N LEU A 349 2.12 15.27 -16.68
CA LEU A 349 0.94 16.10 -16.92
C LEU A 349 0.62 17.01 -15.73
N TRP A 350 0.79 16.53 -14.50
CA TRP A 350 0.64 17.36 -13.30
C TRP A 350 1.71 18.44 -13.21
N ASP A 351 2.98 18.11 -13.46
CA ASP A 351 4.07 19.10 -13.47
C ASP A 351 3.85 20.20 -14.51
N GLN A 352 3.39 19.83 -15.72
CA GLN A 352 3.01 20.78 -16.77
C GLN A 352 1.85 21.70 -16.38
N SER A 353 0.92 21.20 -15.56
CA SER A 353 -0.23 21.97 -15.08
C SER A 353 0.15 22.91 -13.94
N LEU A 354 1.05 22.48 -13.05
CA LEU A 354 1.66 23.28 -11.99
C LEU A 354 2.79 24.16 -12.55
N ASN A 355 2.53 24.90 -13.62
CA ASN A 355 3.53 25.73 -14.29
C ASN A 355 3.72 27.12 -13.64
N ASP A 356 4.59 27.93 -14.23
CA ASP A 356 4.91 29.26 -13.73
C ASP A 356 3.69 30.21 -13.73
N ASN A 357 2.73 30.03 -14.64
CA ASN A 357 1.49 30.81 -14.64
C ASN A 357 0.65 30.49 -13.40
N PHE A 358 0.54 29.20 -13.04
CA PHE A 358 -0.14 28.80 -11.81
C PHE A 358 0.56 29.39 -10.58
N PHE A 359 1.88 29.23 -10.45
CA PHE A 359 2.60 29.70 -9.27
C PHE A 359 2.59 31.23 -9.11
N SER A 360 2.69 31.98 -10.22
CA SER A 360 2.65 33.45 -10.20
C SER A 360 1.27 34.04 -9.92
N ARG A 361 0.19 33.32 -10.25
CA ARG A 361 -1.19 33.83 -10.11
C ARG A 361 -1.94 33.29 -8.90
N SER A 362 -1.67 32.06 -8.46
CA SER A 362 -2.37 31.44 -7.33
C SER A 362 -2.05 32.16 -6.02
N GLN A 363 -3.04 32.60 -5.27
CA GLN A 363 -2.80 33.27 -3.99
C GLN A 363 -2.69 32.22 -2.86
N PRO A 364 -1.51 32.04 -2.23
CA PRO A 364 -1.34 31.03 -1.18
C PRO A 364 -2.04 31.43 0.09
N LEU A 365 -2.69 30.46 0.74
CA LEU A 365 -3.03 30.56 2.15
C LEU A 365 -1.72 30.57 2.94
N SER A 366 -1.31 31.73 3.41
CA SER A 366 -0.19 31.83 4.35
C SER A 366 -0.66 31.44 5.74
N PRO A 367 0.15 30.73 6.53
CA PRO A 367 -0.18 30.49 7.93
C PRO A 367 -0.37 31.82 8.68
N SER A 368 -1.38 31.92 9.55
CA SER A 368 -1.54 33.07 10.44
C SER A 368 -0.34 33.23 11.38
N GLY A 369 -0.13 34.44 11.91
CA GLY A 369 0.80 34.66 13.04
C GLY A 369 0.33 33.93 14.31
N ASP A 370 -0.98 33.84 14.50
CA ASP A 370 -1.64 33.09 15.57
C ASP A 370 -2.04 31.70 15.07
N ARG A 371 -1.06 30.80 14.96
CA ARG A 371 -1.34 29.42 14.54
C ARG A 371 -2.02 28.63 15.64
N PRO A 372 -2.96 27.73 15.30
CA PRO A 372 -3.66 26.99 16.31
C PRO A 372 -2.75 25.91 16.93
N ALA A 373 -2.44 26.07 18.22
CA ALA A 373 -1.86 24.99 19.02
C ALA A 373 -2.84 23.81 19.17
N ILE A 374 -4.14 24.08 19.05
CA ILE A 374 -5.23 23.10 19.13
C ILE A 374 -6.19 23.33 17.96
N THR A 375 -6.54 22.25 17.27
CA THR A 375 -7.62 22.26 16.29
C THR A 375 -8.64 21.20 16.64
N THR A 376 -9.90 21.60 16.73
CA THR A 376 -11.01 20.73 17.15
C THR A 376 -11.62 20.07 15.94
N GLY A 377 -11.66 18.74 15.93
CA GLY A 377 -12.16 17.94 14.81
C GLY A 377 -13.68 17.92 14.70
N PHE A 378 -14.18 17.12 13.75
CA PHE A 378 -15.62 17.00 13.50
C PHE A 378 -16.34 16.26 14.64
N VAL A 379 -17.54 16.73 14.99
CA VAL A 379 -18.46 16.01 15.87
C VAL A 379 -19.30 15.06 15.03
N LEU A 380 -19.25 13.77 15.36
CA LEU A 380 -20.01 12.72 14.68
C LEU A 380 -20.91 11.95 15.64
N PRO A 381 -22.13 11.56 15.21
CA PRO A 381 -22.77 11.99 13.96
C PRO A 381 -23.02 13.51 13.93
N ALA A 382 -23.09 14.09 12.73
CA ALA A 382 -23.26 15.54 12.51
C ALA A 382 -24.66 16.06 12.91
N SER A 383 -25.53 15.17 13.40
CA SER A 383 -26.82 15.47 14.01
C SER A 383 -26.94 14.71 15.33
N VAL A 384 -27.10 15.45 16.43
CA VAL A 384 -27.20 14.94 17.80
C VAL A 384 -28.36 15.61 18.54
N ASN A 385 -28.75 15.11 19.70
CA ASN A 385 -29.77 15.75 20.54
C ASN A 385 -29.16 16.49 21.73
N ALA A 386 -29.88 17.49 22.25
CA ALA A 386 -29.54 18.10 23.54
C ALA A 386 -29.47 17.01 24.64
N GLY A 387 -28.50 17.11 25.55
CA GLY A 387 -28.27 16.08 26.58
C GLY A 387 -27.52 14.84 26.11
N GLN A 388 -27.21 14.70 24.81
CA GLN A 388 -26.48 13.55 24.29
C GLN A 388 -24.98 13.61 24.63
N VAL A 389 -24.39 12.44 24.85
CA VAL A 389 -22.92 12.28 24.91
C VAL A 389 -22.33 12.35 23.51
N ILE A 390 -21.35 13.22 23.32
CA ILE A 390 -20.58 13.37 22.09
C ILE A 390 -19.09 13.13 22.38
N TYR A 391 -18.36 12.79 21.32
CA TYR A 391 -16.90 12.67 21.35
C TYR A 391 -16.31 13.79 20.50
N VAL A 392 -15.40 14.56 21.10
CA VAL A 392 -14.77 15.71 20.47
C VAL A 392 -13.29 15.39 20.22
N PRO A 393 -12.93 14.91 19.01
CA PRO A 393 -11.53 14.70 18.65
C PRO A 393 -10.83 16.05 18.48
N TYR A 394 -9.53 16.09 18.73
CA TYR A 394 -8.72 17.28 18.47
C TYR A 394 -7.28 16.91 18.16
N VAL A 395 -6.60 17.76 17.41
CA VAL A 395 -5.16 17.66 17.15
C VAL A 395 -4.48 18.79 17.90
N LYS A 396 -3.45 18.43 18.68
CA LYS A 396 -2.67 19.37 19.49
C LYS A 396 -1.20 19.33 19.07
N ASN A 397 -0.60 20.51 18.97
CA ASN A 397 0.82 20.69 18.75
C ASN A 397 1.18 22.03 19.40
N GLY A 398 1.75 22.03 20.60
CA GLY A 398 2.02 23.23 21.37
C GLY A 398 2.71 22.94 22.70
N PRO A 399 3.18 23.99 23.40
CA PRO A 399 3.99 23.85 24.60
C PRO A 399 3.10 23.67 25.83
N PHE A 400 2.32 22.59 25.86
CA PHE A 400 1.43 22.28 27.00
C PHE A 400 2.26 21.82 28.20
N GLU A 401 1.96 22.39 29.36
CA GLU A 401 2.68 22.12 30.61
C GLU A 401 2.20 20.84 31.29
N GLU A 402 3.02 20.32 32.20
CA GLU A 402 2.62 19.25 33.09
C GLU A 402 1.37 19.65 33.88
N GLY A 403 0.39 18.74 33.98
CA GLY A 403 -0.90 19.00 34.62
C GLY A 403 -1.93 19.72 33.73
N ASN A 404 -1.57 20.12 32.51
CA ASN A 404 -2.52 20.73 31.57
C ASN A 404 -3.75 19.86 31.32
N GLN A 405 -4.93 20.47 31.38
CA GLN A 405 -6.21 19.87 31.03
C GLN A 405 -6.76 20.50 29.76
N PHE A 406 -7.62 19.76 29.06
CA PHE A 406 -8.37 20.24 27.91
C PHE A 406 -9.86 20.32 28.25
N LYS A 407 -10.53 21.35 27.73
CA LYS A 407 -11.96 21.62 27.95
C LYS A 407 -12.68 21.84 26.63
N VAL A 408 -13.96 21.48 26.56
CA VAL A 408 -14.79 21.75 25.38
C VAL A 408 -15.66 22.98 25.64
N GLN A 409 -15.69 23.91 24.70
CA GLN A 409 -16.65 25.02 24.68
C GLN A 409 -17.65 24.79 23.54
N VAL A 410 -18.93 24.86 23.84
CA VAL A 410 -20.01 24.85 22.84
C VAL A 410 -20.23 26.28 22.35
N LEU A 411 -20.23 26.45 21.03
CA LEU A 411 -20.38 27.73 20.35
C LEU A 411 -21.69 27.77 19.57
N ASN A 412 -22.37 28.92 19.58
CA ASN A 412 -23.47 29.17 18.66
C ASN A 412 -22.94 29.46 17.23
N SER A 413 -23.86 29.64 16.29
CA SER A 413 -23.57 29.92 14.89
C SER A 413 -22.78 31.23 14.66
N ASP A 414 -22.91 32.20 15.56
CA ASP A 414 -22.16 33.47 15.57
C ASP A 414 -20.77 33.36 16.24
N GLY A 415 -20.39 32.18 16.74
CA GLY A 415 -19.11 31.93 17.40
C GLY A 415 -19.04 32.31 18.88
N GLY A 416 -20.16 32.75 19.48
CA GLY A 416 -20.28 33.04 20.90
C GLY A 416 -20.30 31.76 21.74
N VAL A 417 -19.59 31.77 22.88
CA VAL A 417 -19.57 30.64 23.82
C VAL A 417 -20.91 30.55 24.55
N VAL A 418 -21.59 29.42 24.39
CA VAL A 418 -22.88 29.11 25.05
C VAL A 418 -22.65 28.36 26.35
N SER A 419 -21.68 27.45 26.38
CA SER A 419 -21.31 26.69 27.58
C SER A 419 -19.87 26.18 27.50
N GLU A 420 -19.28 25.90 28.66
CA GLU A 420 -18.04 25.13 28.80
C GLU A 420 -18.39 23.78 29.44
N ILE A 421 -18.05 22.69 28.77
CA ILE A 421 -18.41 21.33 29.14
C ILE A 421 -17.18 20.42 29.08
N GLY A 422 -17.12 19.47 30.01
CA GLY A 422 -16.05 18.48 30.08
C GLY A 422 -14.68 19.08 30.42
N THR A 423 -13.87 18.32 31.13
CA THR A 423 -12.45 18.63 31.37
C THR A 423 -11.71 17.31 31.51
N GLY A 424 -10.56 17.20 30.85
CA GLY A 424 -9.72 16.01 30.97
C GLY A 424 -8.50 16.06 30.07
N THR A 425 -7.73 14.97 30.09
CA THR A 425 -6.54 14.78 29.25
C THR A 425 -6.79 13.85 28.05
N GLY A 426 -7.97 13.23 27.98
CA GLY A 426 -8.35 12.29 26.93
C GLY A 426 -8.45 12.92 25.54
N ASN A 427 -8.31 12.09 24.50
CA ASN A 427 -8.57 12.45 23.12
C ASN A 427 -9.18 11.23 22.39
N PRO A 428 -10.41 11.31 21.88
CA PRO A 428 -11.32 12.46 21.95
C PRO A 428 -11.79 12.75 23.39
N LEU A 429 -12.24 13.98 23.63
CA LEU A 429 -12.94 14.31 24.88
C LEU A 429 -14.38 13.81 24.79
N GLN A 430 -14.78 12.95 25.72
CA GLN A 430 -16.17 12.54 25.89
C GLN A 430 -16.89 13.57 26.76
N VAL A 431 -17.93 14.21 26.21
CA VAL A 431 -18.68 15.27 26.89
C VAL A 431 -20.18 15.11 26.67
N THR A 432 -20.97 15.54 27.65
CA THR A 432 -22.44 15.58 27.53
C THR A 432 -22.86 16.99 27.13
N LEU A 433 -23.59 17.12 26.02
CA LEU A 433 -24.17 18.40 25.62
C LEU A 433 -25.18 18.88 26.67
N PRO A 434 -25.30 20.19 26.95
CA PRO A 434 -26.34 20.68 27.85
C PRO A 434 -27.73 20.27 27.37
N GLY A 435 -28.55 19.72 28.26
CA GLY A 435 -29.94 19.35 27.95
C GLY A 435 -30.86 20.54 27.66
N SER A 436 -30.39 21.76 27.98
CA SER A 436 -31.10 23.02 27.74
C SER A 436 -30.76 23.68 26.38
N LEU A 437 -29.92 23.07 25.54
CA LEU A 437 -29.62 23.61 24.22
C LEU A 437 -30.89 23.61 23.35
N ALA A 438 -31.22 24.77 22.78
CA ALA A 438 -32.28 24.88 21.78
C ALA A 438 -31.84 24.18 20.47
N PRO A 439 -32.78 23.65 19.67
CA PRO A 439 -32.46 23.12 18.35
C PRO A 439 -31.76 24.15 17.48
N GLY A 440 -30.73 23.72 16.75
CA GLY A 440 -30.01 24.61 15.85
C GLY A 440 -28.63 24.12 15.47
N ASN A 441 -27.89 25.00 14.80
CA ASN A 441 -26.52 24.78 14.36
C ASN A 441 -25.52 25.23 15.44
N TYR A 442 -24.63 24.33 15.84
CA TYR A 442 -23.60 24.60 16.82
C TYR A 442 -22.22 24.19 16.31
N ARG A 443 -21.19 24.68 16.98
CA ARG A 443 -19.81 24.21 16.86
C ARG A 443 -19.28 23.89 18.25
N VAL A 444 -18.18 23.16 18.34
CA VAL A 444 -17.41 23.01 19.57
C VAL A 444 -15.98 23.48 19.34
N ARG A 445 -15.30 23.94 20.39
CA ARG A 445 -13.85 24.14 20.37
C ARG A 445 -13.20 23.58 21.62
N VAL A 446 -12.01 23.00 21.48
CA VAL A 446 -11.18 22.55 22.59
C VAL A 446 -10.25 23.68 23.01
N THR A 447 -10.11 23.89 24.31
CA THR A 447 -9.19 24.85 24.93
C THR A 447 -8.26 24.12 25.90
N SER A 448 -7.09 24.70 26.20
CA SER A 448 -6.17 24.18 27.23
C SER A 448 -6.11 25.09 28.45
N THR A 449 -5.69 24.55 29.59
CA THR A 449 -5.56 25.33 30.85
C THR A 449 -4.16 25.93 31.04
N GLN A 450 -3.10 25.25 30.58
CA GLN A 450 -1.70 25.58 30.87
C GLN A 450 -0.76 25.22 29.69
N PRO A 451 -0.24 26.21 28.95
CA PRO A 451 -0.76 27.57 28.84
C PRO A 451 -2.20 27.57 28.33
N ALA A 452 -2.91 28.68 28.55
CA ALA A 452 -4.27 28.84 28.07
C ALA A 452 -4.29 29.11 26.55
N PHE A 453 -4.53 28.06 25.75
CA PHE A 453 -4.74 28.18 24.32
C PHE A 453 -6.21 27.99 23.97
N THR A 454 -6.71 28.83 23.08
CA THR A 454 -8.01 28.64 22.44
C THR A 454 -7.81 27.87 21.14
N GLY A 455 -8.45 26.72 21.00
CA GLY A 455 -8.41 25.95 19.76
C GLY A 455 -9.38 26.47 18.70
N THR A 456 -9.20 25.99 17.49
CA THR A 456 -10.15 26.30 16.40
C THR A 456 -11.51 25.67 16.66
N PRO A 457 -12.61 26.30 16.23
CA PRO A 457 -13.92 25.65 16.15
C PRO A 457 -13.90 24.42 15.23
N SER A 458 -14.73 23.42 15.56
CA SER A 458 -15.13 22.31 14.69
C SER A 458 -15.93 22.82 13.49
N ASP A 459 -16.23 21.95 12.53
CA ASP A 459 -17.32 22.22 11.60
C ASP A 459 -18.68 22.23 12.32
N VAL A 460 -19.69 22.76 11.64
CA VAL A 460 -21.06 22.85 12.15
C VAL A 460 -21.66 21.45 12.29
N PHE A 461 -22.35 21.22 13.40
CA PHE A 461 -23.24 20.08 13.61
C PHE A 461 -24.61 20.57 14.10
N GLN A 462 -25.63 19.75 13.91
CA GLN A 462 -27.02 20.05 14.28
C GLN A 462 -27.36 19.45 15.64
N VAL A 463 -28.03 20.25 16.47
CA VAL A 463 -28.65 19.81 17.72
C VAL A 463 -30.16 19.81 17.54
N GLY A 464 -30.81 18.69 17.85
CA GLY A 464 -32.27 18.53 17.85
C GLY A 464 -32.87 18.32 19.24
N ASN A 465 -34.21 18.27 19.29
CA ASN A 465 -35.02 17.96 20.48
C ASN A 465 -35.60 16.53 20.46
N GLY A 466 -35.10 15.66 19.58
CA GLY A 466 -35.57 14.28 19.49
C GLY A 466 -35.22 13.48 20.76
N PRO A 467 -35.91 12.36 21.03
CA PRO A 467 -35.46 11.44 22.08
C PRO A 467 -34.00 11.09 21.82
N VAL A 468 -33.16 11.11 22.87
CA VAL A 468 -31.75 10.70 22.79
C VAL A 468 -31.69 9.35 22.09
N GLN A 469 -31.29 9.32 20.83
CA GLN A 469 -31.08 8.06 20.14
C GLN A 469 -29.82 7.49 20.75
N THR A 470 -29.97 6.47 21.59
CA THR A 470 -28.84 5.59 21.91
C THR A 470 -28.33 5.04 20.58
N PRO A 471 -27.06 5.30 20.21
CA PRO A 471 -26.49 4.70 19.02
C PRO A 471 -26.69 3.18 19.11
N ALA A 472 -27.11 2.54 18.03
CA ALA A 472 -27.36 1.08 18.00
C ALA A 472 -26.11 0.25 18.38
N ASN A 473 -24.92 0.88 18.37
CA ASN A 473 -23.72 0.52 19.09
C ASN A 473 -22.87 1.79 19.25
N PRO A 474 -22.66 2.36 20.45
CA PRO A 474 -21.65 3.39 20.60
C PRO A 474 -20.28 2.73 20.47
N THR A 475 -19.73 2.68 19.26
CA THR A 475 -18.32 2.32 19.09
C THR A 475 -17.50 3.36 19.85
N GLN A 476 -16.87 2.94 20.94
CA GLN A 476 -15.93 3.79 21.66
C GLN A 476 -14.86 4.25 20.66
N PRO A 477 -14.54 5.56 20.58
CA PRO A 477 -13.55 6.03 19.63
C PRO A 477 -12.19 5.36 19.84
N THR A 478 -11.49 5.08 18.73
CA THR A 478 -10.15 4.50 18.78
C THR A 478 -9.22 5.37 19.60
N GLN A 479 -8.52 4.78 20.56
CA GLN A 479 -7.60 5.50 21.43
C GLN A 479 -6.28 5.83 20.69
N PRO A 480 -5.73 7.05 20.86
CA PRO A 480 -4.40 7.39 20.36
C PRO A 480 -3.30 6.50 20.92
N SER A 481 -2.19 6.43 20.19
CA SER A 481 -1.01 5.73 20.67
C SER A 481 -0.39 6.44 21.86
N GLU A 482 0.01 5.69 22.88
CA GLU A 482 0.77 6.21 24.02
C GLU A 482 2.20 5.66 23.93
N ASN A 483 3.19 6.55 24.00
CA ASN A 483 4.60 6.17 23.91
C ASN A 483 5.29 6.39 25.25
N GLY A 484 6.22 5.50 25.60
CA GLY A 484 7.01 5.63 26.81
C GLY A 484 8.27 4.78 26.82
N GLY A 485 8.87 4.65 28.00
CA GLY A 485 10.14 3.97 28.18
C GLY A 485 11.35 4.91 28.07
N THR A 486 12.56 4.34 28.02
CA THR A 486 13.80 5.10 27.95
C THR A 486 14.24 5.26 26.49
N PRO A 487 14.27 6.48 25.93
CA PRO A 487 14.70 6.71 24.55
C PRO A 487 16.11 6.17 24.29
N ASN A 488 16.32 5.61 23.11
CA ASN A 488 17.62 5.13 22.68
C ASN A 488 17.89 5.63 21.25
N GLU A 489 19.01 6.30 21.05
CA GLU A 489 19.43 6.88 19.75
C GLU A 489 19.49 5.86 18.60
N ALA A 490 19.65 4.57 18.92
CA ALA A 490 19.67 3.52 17.91
C ALA A 490 18.27 3.11 17.45
N ILE A 491 17.22 3.37 18.22
CA ILE A 491 15.83 3.02 17.88
C ILE A 491 15.16 4.27 17.35
N ARG A 492 15.01 4.34 16.03
CA ARG A 492 14.51 5.54 15.34
C ARG A 492 13.01 5.50 15.12
N MET A 493 12.43 4.33 14.83
CA MET A 493 10.98 4.20 14.62
C MET A 493 10.46 2.85 15.10
N ILE A 494 9.23 2.85 15.59
CA ILE A 494 8.43 1.65 15.85
C ILE A 494 7.12 1.80 15.09
N GLY A 495 6.69 0.72 14.44
CA GLY A 495 5.42 0.68 13.73
C GLY A 495 4.90 -0.74 13.63
N TYR A 496 3.83 -0.90 12.88
CA TYR A 496 3.27 -2.22 12.59
C TYR A 496 2.60 -2.25 11.21
N LYS A 497 2.44 -3.46 10.66
CA LYS A 497 1.48 -3.78 9.60
C LYS A 497 0.51 -4.82 10.12
N TYR A 498 -0.78 -4.54 9.99
CA TYR A 498 -1.84 -5.40 10.49
C TYR A 498 -2.92 -5.62 9.44
N ASP A 499 -3.28 -6.88 9.21
CA ASP A 499 -4.46 -7.26 8.45
C ASP A 499 -5.54 -7.77 9.42
N ALA A 500 -6.61 -6.99 9.56
CA ALA A 500 -7.65 -7.26 10.53
C ALA A 500 -8.49 -8.51 10.19
N VAL A 501 -8.54 -8.91 8.93
CA VAL A 501 -9.34 -10.07 8.48
C VAL A 501 -8.58 -11.37 8.72
N SER A 502 -7.27 -11.36 8.43
CA SER A 502 -6.42 -12.54 8.55
C SER A 502 -5.76 -12.66 9.93
N HIS A 503 -5.80 -11.62 10.76
CA HIS A 503 -4.99 -11.46 11.98
C HIS A 503 -3.48 -11.50 11.71
N GLY A 504 -3.06 -11.15 10.49
CA GLY A 504 -1.65 -11.09 10.11
C GLY A 504 -1.01 -9.85 10.71
N PHE A 505 -0.02 -10.02 11.59
CA PHE A 505 0.61 -8.89 12.28
C PHE A 505 2.12 -8.90 12.15
N GLN A 506 2.69 -7.74 11.80
CA GLN A 506 4.13 -7.51 11.67
C GLN A 506 4.51 -6.31 12.52
N LEU A 507 5.40 -6.50 13.51
CA LEU A 507 6.02 -5.41 14.26
C LEU A 507 7.22 -4.90 13.45
N LEU A 508 7.26 -3.60 13.17
CA LEU A 508 8.26 -2.95 12.31
C LEU A 508 9.18 -2.05 13.14
N VAL A 509 10.49 -2.09 12.88
CA VAL A 509 11.49 -1.27 13.60
C VAL A 509 12.50 -0.64 12.65
N ASN A 510 12.73 0.66 12.78
CA ASN A 510 13.93 1.31 12.24
C ASN A 510 14.97 1.42 13.35
N ALA A 511 16.11 0.75 13.19
CA ALA A 511 17.21 0.84 14.13
C ALA A 511 18.57 0.80 13.44
N THR A 512 19.56 1.47 14.03
CA THR A 512 20.95 1.51 13.52
C THR A 512 21.81 0.33 13.96
N GLY A 513 21.25 -0.61 14.70
CA GLY A 513 21.95 -1.78 15.23
C GLY A 513 20.99 -2.86 15.73
N PRO A 514 21.52 -3.97 16.28
CA PRO A 514 20.71 -5.09 16.74
C PRO A 514 19.75 -4.69 17.86
N VAL A 515 18.50 -5.10 17.71
CA VAL A 515 17.41 -4.84 18.66
C VAL A 515 16.67 -6.13 18.99
N GLU A 516 15.95 -6.12 20.10
CA GLU A 516 14.95 -7.14 20.43
C GLU A 516 13.58 -6.48 20.49
N VAL A 517 12.54 -7.23 20.12
CA VAL A 517 11.16 -6.75 20.11
C VAL A 517 10.25 -7.66 20.93
N ARG A 518 9.22 -7.06 21.52
CA ARG A 518 8.20 -7.75 22.30
C ARG A 518 6.82 -7.16 22.02
N LEU A 519 5.83 -8.02 21.95
CA LEU A 519 4.41 -7.68 21.78
C LEU A 519 3.62 -8.16 23.01
N GLN A 520 2.78 -7.29 23.57
CA GLN A 520 1.90 -7.60 24.70
C GLN A 520 0.49 -7.07 24.42
N ARG A 521 -0.56 -7.85 24.70
CA ARG A 521 -1.94 -7.38 24.69
C ARG A 521 -2.28 -6.74 26.04
N ILE A 522 -2.81 -5.52 26.04
CA ILE A 522 -2.98 -4.69 27.25
C ILE A 522 -4.44 -4.42 27.62
N ASP A 523 -5.40 -4.82 26.79
CA ASP A 523 -6.84 -4.71 27.04
C ASP A 523 -7.51 -6.03 27.45
N GLY A 524 -6.72 -7.11 27.58
CA GLY A 524 -7.21 -8.46 27.86
C GLY A 524 -7.77 -9.18 26.62
N GLY A 525 -7.82 -10.52 26.67
CA GLY A 525 -8.32 -11.37 25.57
C GLY A 525 -7.52 -12.66 25.41
N PRO A 526 -7.82 -13.48 24.38
CA PRO A 526 -7.24 -14.82 24.22
C PRO A 526 -5.81 -14.82 23.65
N PHE A 527 -5.23 -13.67 23.28
CA PHE A 527 -3.78 -13.57 23.08
C PHE A 527 -3.13 -13.75 24.45
N GLY A 528 -2.19 -14.71 24.57
CA GLY A 528 -1.62 -15.23 25.83
C GLY A 528 -0.81 -14.24 26.70
N GLY A 529 -1.26 -13.00 26.82
CA GLY A 529 -0.62 -11.90 27.51
C GLY A 529 0.46 -11.27 26.66
N GLU A 530 1.69 -11.76 26.79
CA GLU A 530 2.90 -11.20 26.20
C GLU A 530 3.78 -12.25 25.53
N THR A 531 4.58 -11.80 24.56
CA THR A 531 5.58 -12.62 23.87
C THR A 531 6.94 -12.48 24.55
N ASN A 532 7.88 -13.38 24.26
CA ASN A 532 9.26 -13.21 24.70
C ASN A 532 9.96 -12.12 23.86
N TRP A 533 10.94 -11.45 24.48
CA TRP A 533 11.94 -10.66 23.77
C TRP A 533 12.68 -11.55 22.78
N ASP A 534 12.79 -11.09 21.55
CA ASP A 534 13.44 -11.84 20.47
C ASP A 534 13.93 -10.89 19.38
N ALA A 535 14.90 -11.35 18.59
CA ALA A 535 15.45 -10.56 17.50
C ALA A 535 14.45 -10.51 16.32
N PRO A 536 14.13 -9.32 15.78
CA PRO A 536 13.43 -9.20 14.51
C PRO A 536 14.36 -9.51 13.34
N THR A 537 13.78 -9.88 12.21
CA THR A 537 14.50 -10.12 10.95
C THR A 537 14.80 -8.80 10.25
N THR A 538 16.00 -8.63 9.69
CA THR A 538 16.31 -7.48 8.82
C THR A 538 15.53 -7.56 7.52
N SER A 539 14.91 -6.46 7.08
CA SER A 539 14.17 -6.40 5.82
C SER A 539 14.14 -4.98 5.27
N SER A 540 14.15 -4.88 3.95
CA SER A 540 13.90 -3.65 3.19
C SER A 540 12.48 -3.55 2.64
N ASP A 541 11.62 -4.54 2.91
CA ASP A 541 10.26 -4.64 2.33
C ASP A 541 9.33 -3.54 2.86
N PHE A 542 9.66 -2.98 4.01
CA PHE A 542 8.89 -1.94 4.68
C PHE A 542 9.65 -0.62 4.61
N ALA A 543 9.26 0.25 3.68
CA ALA A 543 9.90 1.54 3.51
C ALA A 543 9.99 2.33 4.83
N GLY A 544 11.19 2.82 5.11
CA GLY A 544 11.52 3.50 6.36
C GLY A 544 11.82 2.57 7.53
N PHE A 545 11.57 1.27 7.47
CA PHE A 545 11.93 0.31 8.51
C PHE A 545 13.10 -0.57 8.06
N THR A 546 13.87 -1.06 9.03
CA THR A 546 15.09 -1.86 8.81
C THR A 546 14.94 -3.30 9.29
N HIS A 547 13.97 -3.53 10.17
CA HIS A 547 13.70 -4.82 10.79
C HIS A 547 12.19 -5.03 10.89
N TYR A 548 11.76 -6.29 10.86
CA TYR A 548 10.39 -6.68 11.17
C TYR A 548 10.34 -8.02 11.91
N ARG A 549 9.27 -8.24 12.68
CA ARG A 549 8.93 -9.54 13.24
C ARG A 549 7.50 -9.89 12.91
N PHE A 550 7.30 -11.05 12.27
CA PHE A 550 5.98 -11.55 11.93
C PHE A 550 5.41 -12.41 13.06
N TYR A 551 4.18 -12.11 13.46
CA TYR A 551 3.39 -12.88 14.42
C TYR A 551 2.26 -13.57 13.65
N PRO A 552 2.43 -14.85 13.30
CA PRO A 552 1.47 -15.56 12.47
C PRO A 552 0.15 -15.82 13.22
N PRO A 553 -1.00 -15.77 12.53
CA PRO A 553 -2.24 -16.29 13.07
C PRO A 553 -2.24 -17.82 13.10
N ILE A 554 -3.12 -18.44 13.89
CA ILE A 554 -3.25 -19.91 13.92
C ILE A 554 -3.82 -20.41 12.59
N ALA A 555 -4.82 -19.68 12.08
CA ALA A 555 -5.33 -19.75 10.72
C ALA A 555 -5.84 -18.35 10.34
N ALA A 556 -6.11 -18.08 9.06
CA ALA A 556 -6.62 -16.77 8.65
C ALA A 556 -7.88 -16.38 9.47
N GLY A 557 -7.78 -15.30 10.23
CA GLY A 557 -8.84 -14.78 11.10
C GLY A 557 -9.06 -15.56 12.41
N VAL A 558 -8.18 -16.49 12.76
CA VAL A 558 -8.29 -17.33 13.97
C VAL A 558 -7.00 -17.25 14.79
N GLY A 559 -7.13 -16.77 16.04
CA GLY A 559 -6.01 -16.63 16.98
C GLY A 559 -4.92 -15.67 16.48
N GLY A 560 -3.74 -15.74 17.10
CA GLY A 560 -2.66 -14.79 16.84
C GLY A 560 -3.00 -13.39 17.37
N VAL A 561 -2.55 -12.35 16.66
CA VAL A 561 -2.78 -10.96 17.06
C VAL A 561 -4.16 -10.53 16.56
N GLU A 562 -5.17 -10.67 17.42
CA GLU A 562 -6.55 -10.27 17.15
C GLU A 562 -6.77 -8.76 17.30
N PRO A 563 -7.89 -8.19 16.80
CA PRO A 563 -8.23 -6.79 17.06
C PRO A 563 -8.23 -6.47 18.56
N GLY A 564 -7.54 -5.39 18.93
CA GLY A 564 -7.40 -4.99 20.33
C GLY A 564 -6.29 -3.96 20.53
N ARG A 565 -5.97 -3.70 21.79
CA ARG A 565 -4.91 -2.78 22.23
C ARG A 565 -3.65 -3.55 22.64
N TYR A 566 -2.51 -3.15 22.08
CA TYR A 566 -1.24 -3.83 22.26
C TYR A 566 -0.12 -2.86 22.60
N ARG A 567 0.83 -3.31 23.41
CA ARG A 567 2.13 -2.68 23.64
C ARG A 567 3.18 -3.28 22.70
N LEU A 568 3.80 -2.43 21.91
CA LEU A 568 4.96 -2.72 21.05
C LEU A 568 6.21 -2.25 21.78
N SER A 569 7.07 -3.16 22.27
CA SER A 569 8.31 -2.80 22.96
C SER A 569 9.53 -3.14 22.12
N VAL A 570 10.54 -2.27 22.15
CA VAL A 570 11.81 -2.41 21.44
C VAL A 570 12.95 -1.96 22.34
N ARG A 571 14.03 -2.75 22.40
CA ARG A 571 15.28 -2.40 23.12
C ARG A 571 16.50 -2.80 22.30
N ARG A 572 17.70 -2.27 22.61
CA ARG A 572 18.91 -2.83 21.99
C ARG A 572 19.13 -4.24 22.50
N GLN A 573 19.65 -5.10 21.63
CA GLN A 573 19.99 -6.46 22.03
C GLN A 573 21.01 -6.45 23.17
N GLY A 574 20.71 -7.17 24.25
CA GLY A 574 21.54 -7.22 25.47
C GLY A 574 21.18 -6.19 26.54
N ASP A 575 20.33 -5.19 26.25
CA ASP A 575 19.83 -4.27 27.27
C ASP A 575 18.81 -4.98 28.18
N SER A 576 18.82 -4.65 29.48
CA SER A 576 17.79 -5.07 30.43
C SER A 576 16.67 -4.03 30.53
N GLY A 577 15.41 -4.47 30.66
CA GLY A 577 14.25 -3.60 30.87
C GLY A 577 13.28 -3.54 29.69
N GLU A 578 12.36 -2.59 29.76
CA GLU A 578 11.21 -2.43 28.86
C GLU A 578 11.56 -1.75 27.52
N GLY A 579 12.73 -1.11 27.43
CA GLY A 579 13.15 -0.35 26.25
C GLY A 579 12.26 0.87 25.98
N VAL A 580 12.10 1.18 24.69
CA VAL A 580 11.09 2.12 24.18
C VAL A 580 9.83 1.32 23.86
N TRP A 581 8.66 1.83 24.19
CA TRP A 581 7.40 1.16 23.87
C TRP A 581 6.31 2.11 23.35
N SER A 582 5.35 1.52 22.64
CA SER A 582 4.19 2.16 22.05
C SER A 582 2.93 1.33 22.28
N ASP A 583 1.96 1.86 23.02
CA ASP A 583 0.64 1.28 23.24
C ASP A 583 -0.32 1.75 22.15
N VAL A 584 -0.90 0.82 21.41
CA VAL A 584 -1.63 1.10 20.17
C VAL A 584 -2.94 0.33 20.13
N THR A 585 -4.01 0.95 19.67
CA THR A 585 -5.18 0.21 19.16
C THR A 585 -4.90 -0.15 17.71
N LEU A 586 -4.94 -1.44 17.38
CA LEU A 586 -4.62 -1.90 16.04
C LEU A 586 -5.66 -1.44 15.02
N LEU A 587 -5.16 -0.81 13.95
CA LEU A 587 -5.92 -0.45 12.77
C LEU A 587 -5.46 -1.29 11.59
N ASN A 588 -6.38 -1.56 10.66
CA ASN A 588 -6.05 -2.27 9.44
C ASN A 588 -5.10 -1.41 8.58
N GLY A 589 -3.96 -1.95 8.16
CA GLY A 589 -2.96 -1.25 7.36
C GLY A 589 -1.58 -1.17 8.03
N LYS A 590 -0.76 -0.23 7.59
CA LYS A 590 0.60 0.03 8.10
C LYS A 590 0.66 1.38 8.81
N PHE A 591 1.18 1.40 10.03
CA PHE A 591 1.25 2.59 10.86
C PHE A 591 2.61 2.73 11.53
N THR A 592 3.12 3.97 11.57
CA THR A 592 4.24 4.37 12.43
C THR A 592 3.67 4.93 13.72
N THR A 593 4.11 4.42 14.87
CA THR A 593 3.50 4.72 16.18
C THR A 593 4.49 5.40 17.12
N TYR A 594 5.78 5.21 16.87
CA TYR A 594 6.87 5.93 17.50
C TYR A 594 7.86 6.40 16.45
N THR A 595 8.31 7.64 16.61
CA THR A 595 9.47 8.20 15.89
C THR A 595 10.33 8.89 16.93
N ALA A 596 11.60 8.52 17.01
CA ALA A 596 12.57 9.27 17.79
C ALA A 596 12.63 10.68 17.19
N GLY A 597 12.45 11.70 18.03
CA GLY A 597 12.57 13.07 17.53
C GLY A 597 13.97 13.26 16.94
N ASP A 598 14.05 13.76 15.70
CA ASP A 598 15.29 14.32 15.10
C ASP A 598 15.80 15.56 15.87
N ASN A 599 15.39 15.74 17.12
CA ASN A 599 15.83 16.73 18.09
C ASN A 599 17.24 16.39 18.57
N VAL A 600 18.17 16.23 17.63
CA VAL A 600 19.59 16.14 17.92
C VAL A 600 20.01 17.53 18.41
N GLN A 601 20.57 17.60 19.61
CA GLN A 601 21.27 18.80 20.03
C GLN A 601 22.41 19.06 19.04
N PRO A 602 22.45 20.23 18.35
CA PRO A 602 23.66 20.60 17.64
C PRO A 602 24.77 20.75 18.68
N THR A 603 25.79 19.90 18.60
CA THR A 603 27.04 20.14 19.32
C THR A 603 27.63 21.44 18.76
N PRO A 604 27.96 22.45 19.58
CA PRO A 604 28.64 23.63 19.08
C PRO A 604 29.95 23.19 18.44
N ALA A 605 30.12 23.45 17.14
CA ALA A 605 31.43 23.28 16.52
C ALA A 605 32.43 24.20 17.25
N PRO A 606 33.58 23.69 17.71
CA PRO A 606 34.61 24.54 18.28
C PRO A 606 35.04 25.57 17.23
N VAL A 607 35.12 26.83 17.65
CA VAL A 607 35.60 27.95 16.84
C VAL A 607 36.95 27.56 16.21
N PRO A 608 37.07 27.53 14.87
CA PRO A 608 38.34 27.18 14.24
C PRO A 608 39.35 28.30 14.51
N THR A 609 40.49 27.92 15.07
CA THR A 609 41.68 28.77 15.14
C THR A 609 42.18 29.08 13.73
N PRO A 610 42.76 30.27 13.46
CA PRO A 610 43.19 30.64 12.11
C PRO A 610 44.25 29.66 11.58
N PRO A 611 44.15 29.20 10.31
CA PRO A 611 45.12 28.26 9.77
C PRO A 611 46.47 28.95 9.52
N ALA A 612 47.54 28.25 9.89
CA ALA A 612 48.90 28.54 9.44
C ALA A 612 49.00 28.38 7.90
N PRO A 613 49.93 29.10 7.23
CA PRO A 613 49.91 29.24 5.77
C PRO A 613 50.12 27.91 5.04
N THR A 614 49.17 27.59 4.16
CA THR A 614 49.13 26.41 3.30
C THR A 614 50.21 26.43 2.20
N PRO A 615 50.92 25.33 1.92
CA PRO A 615 51.65 25.15 0.66
C PRO A 615 50.70 25.04 -0.54
N ALA A 616 51.18 25.42 -1.72
CA ALA A 616 50.44 25.57 -2.97
C ALA A 616 49.50 24.39 -3.34
N PRO A 617 48.38 24.68 -4.04
CA PRO A 617 47.34 23.69 -4.33
C PRO A 617 47.80 22.65 -5.35
N VAL A 618 47.72 21.38 -4.95
CA VAL A 618 47.67 20.27 -5.91
C VAL A 618 46.22 20.17 -6.40
N GLN A 619 46.06 20.33 -7.70
CA GLN A 619 44.80 20.31 -8.43
C GLN A 619 44.08 18.97 -8.23
N PRO A 620 42.80 18.94 -7.81
CA PRO A 620 42.01 17.72 -7.89
C PRO A 620 41.72 17.40 -9.36
N THR A 621 42.25 16.27 -9.82
CA THR A 621 41.94 15.66 -11.10
C THR A 621 40.43 15.40 -11.18
N PRO A 622 39.76 15.66 -12.32
CA PRO A 622 38.33 15.39 -12.49
C PRO A 622 37.98 13.95 -12.13
N PRO A 623 36.77 13.65 -11.61
CA PRO A 623 36.29 12.27 -11.56
C PRO A 623 36.32 11.71 -12.99
N GLN A 624 37.18 10.73 -13.18
CA GLN A 624 37.34 9.99 -14.42
C GLN A 624 36.02 9.27 -14.71
N PRO A 625 35.53 9.26 -15.97
CA PRO A 625 34.34 8.50 -16.34
C PRO A 625 34.54 7.04 -15.94
N THR A 626 33.56 6.49 -15.20
CA THR A 626 33.51 5.07 -14.88
C THR A 626 33.54 4.29 -16.18
N THR A 627 34.65 3.59 -16.41
CA THR A 627 34.83 2.66 -17.52
C THR A 627 33.78 1.54 -17.45
N PRO A 628 33.36 0.98 -18.61
CA PRO A 628 32.56 -0.23 -18.66
C PRO A 628 33.22 -1.38 -17.88
N PRO A 629 32.44 -2.36 -17.38
CA PRO A 629 32.96 -3.44 -16.54
C PRO A 629 34.11 -4.21 -17.21
N VAL A 630 35.14 -4.50 -16.40
CA VAL A 630 36.32 -5.28 -16.78
C VAL A 630 35.91 -6.73 -17.01
N VAL A 631 36.05 -7.22 -18.23
CA VAL A 631 35.99 -8.66 -18.54
C VAL A 631 37.32 -9.28 -18.09
N THR A 632 37.33 -9.97 -16.95
CA THR A 632 38.39 -10.94 -16.69
C THR A 632 38.14 -12.13 -17.60
N ASN A 633 38.94 -12.31 -18.65
CA ASN A 633 38.94 -13.52 -19.47
C ASN A 633 39.83 -14.58 -18.80
N PRO A 634 39.29 -15.70 -18.27
CA PRO A 634 40.07 -16.93 -18.19
C PRO A 634 39.97 -17.67 -19.53
N THR A 635 41.09 -18.27 -19.92
CA THR A 635 41.33 -19.13 -21.08
C THR A 635 40.14 -20.03 -21.44
N PRO A 636 39.78 -20.17 -22.73
CA PRO A 636 38.57 -20.86 -23.17
C PRO A 636 38.63 -22.35 -22.85
N THR A 637 37.66 -22.84 -22.09
CA THR A 637 37.35 -24.26 -22.09
C THR A 637 36.54 -24.56 -23.35
N ASP A 638 37.25 -25.10 -24.35
CA ASP A 638 36.73 -25.79 -25.54
C ASP A 638 35.92 -24.95 -26.56
N GLY A 639 35.77 -23.64 -26.37
CA GLY A 639 35.00 -22.78 -27.32
C GLY A 639 33.52 -23.16 -27.44
N ARG A 640 33.02 -23.97 -26.51
CA ARG A 640 31.66 -24.51 -26.52
C ARG A 640 30.64 -23.53 -25.99
N ILE A 641 31.02 -22.62 -25.07
CA ILE A 641 30.16 -21.58 -24.51
C ILE A 641 30.35 -20.31 -25.32
N ARG A 642 29.27 -19.82 -25.94
CA ARG A 642 29.27 -18.70 -26.88
C ARG A 642 28.81 -17.39 -26.24
N ARG A 643 27.85 -17.46 -25.30
CA ARG A 643 27.36 -16.30 -24.54
C ARG A 643 26.75 -16.70 -23.19
N ILE A 644 26.71 -15.73 -22.28
CA ILE A 644 26.07 -15.81 -20.96
C ILE A 644 25.06 -14.66 -20.86
N GLY A 645 23.89 -14.93 -20.29
CA GLY A 645 22.85 -13.94 -20.01
C GLY A 645 22.08 -14.29 -18.75
N TYR A 646 21.05 -13.52 -18.43
CA TYR A 646 20.16 -13.84 -17.33
C TYR A 646 18.73 -13.35 -17.59
N LYS A 647 17.76 -14.00 -16.95
CA LYS A 647 16.42 -13.44 -16.73
C LYS A 647 16.26 -13.15 -15.25
N TYR A 648 15.92 -11.93 -14.92
CA TYR A 648 15.61 -11.55 -13.56
C TYR A 648 14.20 -10.96 -13.51
N ASP A 649 13.42 -11.39 -12.53
CA ASP A 649 12.10 -10.84 -12.21
C ASP A 649 12.16 -10.20 -10.82
N ALA A 650 12.14 -8.88 -10.78
CA ALA A 650 12.40 -8.10 -9.57
C ALA A 650 11.27 -8.21 -8.53
N ILE A 651 10.06 -8.57 -8.95
CA ILE A 651 8.88 -8.70 -8.07
C ILE A 651 8.86 -10.07 -7.41
N SER A 652 9.22 -11.13 -8.14
CA SER A 652 9.22 -12.50 -7.64
C SER A 652 10.56 -12.95 -7.07
N HIS A 653 11.64 -12.19 -7.28
CA HIS A 653 13.04 -12.63 -7.10
C HIS A 653 13.38 -13.89 -7.91
N GLY A 654 12.62 -14.13 -8.99
CA GLY A 654 12.85 -15.24 -9.89
C GLY A 654 14.07 -14.95 -10.77
N PHE A 655 15.09 -15.81 -10.68
CA PHE A 655 16.31 -15.62 -11.45
C PHE A 655 16.70 -16.86 -12.24
N GLN A 656 17.01 -16.68 -13.51
CA GLN A 656 17.55 -17.71 -14.38
C GLN A 656 18.87 -17.26 -14.96
N LEU A 657 19.91 -18.06 -14.76
CA LEU A 657 21.18 -17.90 -15.46
C LEU A 657 21.06 -18.59 -16.83
N LEU A 658 21.41 -17.90 -17.90
CA LEU A 658 21.27 -18.36 -19.28
C LEU A 658 22.66 -18.57 -19.91
N ALA A 659 22.78 -19.56 -20.79
CA ALA A 659 23.96 -19.74 -21.64
C ALA A 659 23.59 -20.25 -23.03
N ASP A 660 24.35 -19.82 -24.03
CA ASP A 660 24.40 -20.47 -25.34
C ASP A 660 25.65 -21.35 -25.37
N ALA A 661 25.45 -22.65 -25.45
CA ALA A 661 26.54 -23.60 -25.56
C ALA A 661 26.22 -24.73 -26.54
N SER A 662 27.25 -25.31 -27.15
CA SER A 662 27.15 -26.45 -28.06
C SER A 662 27.20 -27.82 -27.35
N GLY A 663 27.01 -27.85 -26.03
CA GLY A 663 27.02 -29.04 -25.18
C GLY A 663 26.53 -28.70 -23.77
N ALA A 664 26.26 -29.72 -22.95
CA ALA A 664 25.74 -29.52 -21.59
C ALA A 664 26.70 -28.72 -20.71
N VAL A 665 26.15 -27.83 -19.88
CA VAL A 665 26.90 -26.90 -19.03
C VAL A 665 26.48 -26.99 -17.56
N GLU A 666 27.39 -26.62 -16.69
CA GLU A 666 27.12 -26.33 -15.28
C GLU A 666 27.18 -24.81 -15.04
N MET A 667 26.32 -24.34 -14.14
CA MET A 667 26.13 -22.91 -13.87
C MET A 667 26.28 -22.63 -12.38
N ARG A 668 26.81 -21.46 -12.04
CA ARG A 668 27.00 -20.98 -10.67
C ARG A 668 26.75 -19.47 -10.57
N LEU A 669 26.25 -19.04 -9.43
CA LEU A 669 25.93 -17.66 -9.09
C LEU A 669 26.54 -17.25 -7.75
N GLU A 670 27.11 -16.04 -7.69
CA GLU A 670 27.73 -15.41 -6.52
C GLU A 670 27.27 -13.94 -6.42
N ARG A 671 26.90 -13.46 -5.23
CA ARG A 671 26.59 -12.04 -5.00
C ARG A 671 27.84 -11.30 -4.52
N LEU A 672 28.10 -10.12 -5.08
CA LEU A 672 29.31 -9.34 -4.84
C LEU A 672 29.08 -8.17 -3.85
N ASP A 673 27.83 -7.82 -3.54
CA ASP A 673 27.45 -6.65 -2.74
C ASP A 673 26.41 -6.94 -1.64
N GLY A 674 26.33 -8.18 -1.15
CA GLY A 674 25.39 -8.56 -0.10
C GLY A 674 25.67 -9.94 0.51
N SER A 675 24.77 -10.42 1.38
CA SER A 675 24.95 -11.63 2.19
C SER A 675 24.57 -12.95 1.50
N PHE A 676 24.18 -12.92 0.21
CA PHE A 676 23.82 -14.13 -0.54
C PHE A 676 25.08 -14.98 -0.81
N SER A 677 25.10 -16.19 -0.24
CA SER A 677 26.24 -17.11 -0.32
C SER A 677 26.42 -17.67 -1.74
N GLU A 678 27.67 -17.85 -2.15
CA GLU A 678 28.00 -18.48 -3.43
C GLU A 678 27.32 -19.85 -3.58
N THR A 679 26.69 -20.09 -4.72
CA THR A 679 26.04 -21.37 -5.01
C THR A 679 27.04 -22.43 -5.48
N ASN A 680 26.72 -23.71 -5.31
CA ASN A 680 27.52 -24.79 -5.90
C ASN A 680 27.29 -24.85 -7.43
N TRP A 681 28.31 -25.28 -8.17
CA TRP A 681 28.15 -25.69 -9.57
C TRP A 681 27.06 -26.75 -9.69
N GLY A 682 26.17 -26.58 -10.65
CA GLY A 682 25.09 -27.52 -10.89
C GLY A 682 24.60 -27.49 -12.33
N PRO A 683 23.94 -28.57 -12.78
CA PRO A 683 23.59 -28.75 -14.18
C PRO A 683 22.56 -27.72 -14.65
N ALA A 684 22.68 -27.30 -15.90
CA ALA A 684 21.70 -26.46 -16.59
C ALA A 684 20.73 -27.30 -17.43
N THR A 685 19.51 -26.81 -17.59
CA THR A 685 18.44 -27.41 -18.40
C THR A 685 18.47 -26.83 -19.80
N ALA A 686 18.40 -27.67 -20.84
CA ALA A 686 18.30 -27.19 -22.22
C ALA A 686 16.95 -26.48 -22.45
N SER A 687 16.97 -25.33 -23.12
CA SER A 687 15.76 -24.55 -23.39
C SER A 687 15.92 -23.70 -24.65
N THR A 688 14.81 -23.51 -25.36
CA THR A 688 14.68 -22.56 -26.49
C THR A 688 13.81 -21.35 -26.13
N GLU A 689 13.43 -21.21 -24.86
CA GLU A 689 12.53 -20.17 -24.33
C GLU A 689 13.10 -18.75 -24.51
N TYR A 690 14.43 -18.61 -24.49
CA TYR A 690 15.13 -17.33 -24.57
C TYR A 690 15.90 -17.24 -25.87
N SER A 691 15.50 -16.30 -26.74
CA SER A 691 16.11 -16.12 -28.07
C SER A 691 17.63 -16.02 -27.98
N GLY A 692 18.30 -17.05 -28.50
CA GLY A 692 19.74 -17.17 -28.51
C GLY A 692 20.38 -17.99 -27.37
N TYR A 693 19.72 -18.22 -26.25
CA TYR A 693 20.27 -19.09 -25.22
C TYR A 693 19.78 -20.53 -25.43
N THR A 694 20.66 -21.51 -25.23
CA THR A 694 20.35 -22.94 -25.41
C THR A 694 20.21 -23.68 -24.09
N TYR A 695 20.63 -23.06 -22.98
CA TYR A 695 20.55 -23.61 -21.61
C TYR A 695 20.16 -22.53 -20.59
N TYR A 696 19.45 -22.94 -19.53
CA TYR A 696 19.21 -22.12 -18.35
C TYR A 696 19.32 -22.93 -17.05
N ARG A 697 19.64 -22.25 -15.95
CA ARG A 697 19.48 -22.78 -14.59
C ARG A 697 18.65 -21.82 -13.77
N PHE A 698 17.57 -22.32 -13.21
CA PHE A 698 16.68 -21.55 -12.36
C PHE A 698 17.16 -21.58 -10.91
N TYR A 699 17.25 -20.39 -10.30
CA TYR A 699 17.51 -20.20 -8.89
C TYR A 699 16.20 -19.82 -8.23
N MET A 700 15.53 -20.82 -7.66
CA MET A 700 14.20 -20.66 -7.10
C MET A 700 14.27 -19.86 -5.80
N PRO A 701 13.49 -18.77 -5.66
CA PRO A 701 13.36 -18.08 -4.39
C PRO A 701 12.62 -18.99 -3.39
N PRO A 702 12.96 -18.98 -2.09
CA PRO A 702 12.26 -19.78 -1.07
C PRO A 702 10.76 -19.48 -1.01
N VAL A 703 10.38 -18.23 -1.27
CA VAL A 703 9.01 -17.75 -1.40
C VAL A 703 8.99 -16.68 -2.50
N ILE A 704 7.96 -16.65 -3.34
CA ILE A 704 7.84 -15.66 -4.42
C ILE A 704 7.86 -14.25 -3.81
N GLY A 705 8.83 -13.44 -4.24
CA GLY A 705 9.06 -12.07 -3.76
C GLY A 705 9.79 -11.98 -2.42
N PHE A 706 10.32 -13.09 -1.88
CA PHE A 706 11.00 -13.11 -0.58
C PHE A 706 12.17 -14.13 -0.54
N GLY A 707 13.40 -13.61 -0.36
CA GLY A 707 14.65 -14.37 -0.45
C GLY A 707 15.00 -14.84 -1.88
N GLY A 708 16.16 -15.46 -2.06
CA GLY A 708 16.64 -15.89 -3.39
C GLY A 708 17.62 -14.90 -4.01
N VAL A 709 17.55 -14.72 -5.33
CA VAL A 709 18.42 -13.79 -6.06
C VAL A 709 17.74 -12.43 -6.11
N GLU A 710 18.27 -11.46 -5.38
CA GLU A 710 17.72 -10.11 -5.24
C GLU A 710 18.44 -9.10 -6.12
N ALA A 711 17.90 -7.90 -6.29
CA ALA A 711 18.56 -6.82 -7.01
C ALA A 711 19.92 -6.50 -6.37
N GLY A 712 20.97 -6.45 -7.17
CA GLY A 712 22.35 -6.26 -6.70
C GLY A 712 23.37 -6.68 -7.74
N ARG A 713 24.64 -6.66 -7.35
CA ARG A 713 25.78 -7.08 -8.18
C ARG A 713 26.06 -8.56 -8.02
N TYR A 714 26.16 -9.27 -9.15
CA TYR A 714 26.42 -10.71 -9.17
C TYR A 714 27.51 -11.07 -10.15
N ARG A 715 28.21 -12.17 -9.84
CA ARG A 715 29.06 -12.89 -10.78
C ARG A 715 28.31 -14.13 -11.27
N LEU A 716 28.06 -14.18 -12.57
CA LEU A 716 27.44 -15.28 -13.29
C LEU A 716 28.55 -16.16 -13.85
N SER A 717 28.56 -17.47 -13.59
CA SER A 717 29.60 -18.38 -14.06
C SER A 717 29.03 -19.60 -14.78
N VAL A 718 29.62 -19.98 -15.92
CA VAL A 718 29.20 -21.12 -16.75
C VAL A 718 30.42 -21.92 -17.18
N ARG A 719 30.38 -23.25 -17.07
CA ARG A 719 31.44 -24.16 -17.56
C ARG A 719 30.84 -25.38 -18.25
N SER A 720 31.63 -26.09 -19.04
CA SER A 720 31.20 -27.36 -19.64
C SER A 720 30.98 -28.42 -18.56
N GLN A 721 29.96 -29.26 -18.71
CA GLN A 721 29.65 -30.29 -17.71
C GLN A 721 30.81 -31.29 -17.57
N GLY A 722 31.29 -31.49 -16.33
CA GLY A 722 32.44 -32.34 -16.02
C GLY A 722 33.80 -31.64 -16.05
N ASP A 723 33.84 -30.34 -16.35
CA ASP A 723 35.05 -29.52 -16.27
C ASP A 723 35.40 -29.17 -14.81
N SER A 724 36.69 -29.11 -14.48
CA SER A 724 37.19 -28.77 -13.14
C SER A 724 37.62 -27.30 -13.00
N GLY A 725 37.63 -26.55 -14.10
CA GLY A 725 37.96 -25.11 -14.11
C GLY A 725 36.84 -24.19 -13.62
N ASN A 726 37.16 -22.89 -13.56
CA ASN A 726 36.24 -21.82 -13.17
C ASN A 726 35.24 -21.40 -14.27
N GLY A 727 35.39 -21.92 -15.49
CA GLY A 727 34.53 -21.59 -16.63
C GLY A 727 34.68 -20.15 -17.12
N VAL A 728 33.65 -19.67 -17.81
CA VAL A 728 33.48 -18.28 -18.25
C VAL A 728 32.58 -17.57 -17.24
N SER A 729 32.97 -16.37 -16.81
CA SER A 729 32.20 -15.57 -15.86
C SER A 729 31.95 -14.14 -16.34
N ALA A 730 30.82 -13.56 -15.93
CA ALA A 730 30.44 -12.18 -16.18
C ALA A 730 29.92 -11.52 -14.90
N GLU A 731 30.32 -10.29 -14.62
CA GLU A 731 29.77 -9.50 -13.52
C GLU A 731 28.68 -8.57 -14.02
N VAL A 732 27.52 -8.58 -13.37
CA VAL A 732 26.35 -7.78 -13.76
C VAL A 732 25.71 -7.13 -12.54
N THR A 733 25.07 -5.98 -12.73
CA THR A 733 24.06 -5.47 -11.79
C THR A 733 22.70 -5.89 -12.34
N LEU A 734 21.93 -6.65 -11.57
CA LEU A 734 20.68 -7.22 -12.07
C LEU A 734 19.66 -6.12 -12.39
N GLN A 735 19.03 -6.28 -13.55
CA GLN A 735 17.94 -5.45 -14.05
C GLN A 735 16.78 -6.36 -14.40
N ASP A 736 15.56 -5.90 -14.16
CA ASP A 736 14.35 -6.66 -14.47
C ASP A 736 14.26 -6.98 -15.98
N GLY A 737 13.89 -8.20 -16.34
CA GLY A 737 13.83 -8.70 -17.70
C GLY A 737 14.97 -9.66 -18.10
N VAL A 738 15.10 -9.91 -19.42
CA VAL A 738 16.10 -10.81 -20.01
C VAL A 738 17.24 -9.98 -20.59
N HIS A 739 18.47 -10.23 -20.14
CA HIS A 739 19.65 -9.43 -20.47
C HIS A 739 20.83 -10.30 -20.87
N GLU A 740 21.64 -9.80 -21.80
CA GLU A 740 22.94 -10.40 -22.16
C GLU A 740 24.03 -9.89 -21.21
N ALA A 741 24.85 -10.80 -20.70
CA ALA A 741 25.90 -10.49 -19.73
C ALA A 741 27.32 -10.54 -20.34
N ALA A 742 27.60 -11.48 -21.25
CA ALA A 742 28.88 -11.56 -21.95
C ALA A 742 28.82 -12.41 -23.23
N VAL A 743 29.64 -12.07 -24.23
CA VAL A 743 29.86 -12.84 -25.47
C VAL A 743 31.31 -13.33 -25.52
N VAL A 744 31.51 -14.63 -25.73
CA VAL A 744 32.83 -15.26 -25.80
C VAL A 744 33.29 -15.24 -27.26
N SER A 745 34.16 -14.29 -27.61
CA SER A 745 34.58 -14.08 -29.00
C SER A 745 35.43 -15.24 -29.54
N GLY A 746 34.89 -15.97 -30.52
CA GLY A 746 35.63 -16.85 -31.43
C GLY A 746 35.41 -16.43 -32.88
N ASN A 747 36.43 -15.83 -33.50
CA ASN A 747 36.63 -15.46 -34.92
C ASN A 747 35.40 -15.41 -35.86
N GLN A 748 35.03 -14.19 -36.28
CA GLN A 748 34.24 -13.97 -37.50
C GLN A 748 35.09 -14.15 -38.78
N PRO A 749 34.50 -14.70 -39.87
CA PRO A 749 34.83 -14.30 -41.23
C PRO A 749 33.63 -13.61 -41.95
N PRO A 750 33.87 -12.94 -43.10
CA PRO A 750 33.15 -11.74 -43.52
C PRO A 750 31.88 -11.96 -44.36
N THR A 751 31.14 -10.86 -44.54
CA THR A 751 29.85 -10.65 -45.21
C THR A 751 29.79 -11.03 -46.70
N THR A 752 28.69 -11.66 -47.16
CA THR A 752 27.86 -11.32 -48.38
C THR A 752 26.67 -12.32 -48.56
N PRO A 753 25.65 -12.04 -49.41
CA PRO A 753 24.24 -12.22 -49.03
C PRO A 753 23.45 -13.31 -49.80
N VAL A 754 22.21 -13.53 -49.33
CA VAL A 754 21.03 -14.14 -50.00
C VAL A 754 20.75 -15.66 -49.83
N GLN A 755 19.47 -15.89 -49.49
CA GLN A 755 18.57 -17.04 -49.73
C GLN A 755 18.29 -18.07 -48.61
N PRO A 756 17.00 -18.47 -48.43
CA PRO A 756 16.53 -19.25 -47.29
C PRO A 756 16.74 -20.76 -47.53
N PRO A 757 17.20 -21.54 -46.52
CA PRO A 757 17.41 -22.96 -46.69
C PRO A 757 16.25 -23.84 -46.19
N THR A 758 16.14 -24.93 -46.92
CA THR A 758 15.31 -26.13 -46.86
C THR A 758 15.46 -27.00 -45.59
N GLN A 759 14.48 -27.89 -45.42
CA GLN A 759 14.29 -28.85 -44.32
C GLN A 759 15.28 -30.05 -44.26
N GLN A 760 15.29 -30.64 -43.04
CA GLN A 760 15.50 -32.05 -42.60
C GLN A 760 16.93 -32.57 -42.32
N PRO A 761 17.11 -33.62 -41.47
CA PRO A 761 16.15 -34.41 -40.66
C PRO A 761 16.56 -34.72 -39.18
N ALA A 762 15.60 -35.19 -38.38
CA ALA A 762 15.79 -35.74 -37.03
C ALA A 762 15.75 -37.29 -37.00
N PRO A 763 16.40 -37.95 -36.01
CA PRO A 763 16.10 -39.32 -35.58
C PRO A 763 15.80 -39.40 -34.05
N PRO A 764 15.32 -40.54 -33.49
CA PRO A 764 13.92 -40.96 -33.46
C PRO A 764 13.37 -41.15 -32.03
N VAL A 765 12.04 -41.13 -31.88
CA VAL A 765 11.31 -41.51 -30.65
C VAL A 765 10.27 -42.60 -30.99
N GLN A 766 10.03 -43.53 -30.07
CA GLN A 766 8.89 -44.46 -30.07
C GLN A 766 8.24 -44.58 -28.67
N PRO A 767 6.94 -44.97 -28.57
CA PRO A 767 5.89 -44.22 -27.83
C PRO A 767 5.13 -45.05 -26.76
N PRO A 768 4.03 -44.52 -26.17
CA PRO A 768 2.73 -45.12 -26.50
C PRO A 768 1.52 -44.15 -26.63
N VAL A 769 0.88 -44.25 -27.80
CA VAL A 769 -0.55 -44.32 -28.18
C VAL A 769 -1.66 -43.59 -27.39
N SER A 770 -2.34 -42.66 -28.09
CA SER A 770 -3.80 -42.40 -27.97
C SER A 770 -4.46 -42.41 -29.37
N SER A 771 -5.72 -42.80 -29.43
CA SER A 771 -6.52 -43.03 -30.65
C SER A 771 -7.13 -41.74 -31.22
N ASN A 772 -6.81 -41.41 -32.48
CA ASN A 772 -7.41 -40.30 -33.26
C ASN A 772 -8.42 -40.83 -34.31
N PRO A 773 -9.53 -40.12 -34.58
CA PRO A 773 -10.18 -40.15 -35.89
C PRO A 773 -9.41 -39.28 -36.91
N THR A 774 -9.40 -39.73 -38.17
CA THR A 774 -8.62 -39.22 -39.32
C THR A 774 -8.85 -37.74 -39.65
N PRO A 775 -7.81 -36.90 -39.88
CA PRO A 775 -7.95 -35.51 -40.32
C PRO A 775 -8.06 -35.39 -41.85
N ASP A 776 -9.08 -34.69 -42.32
CA ASP A 776 -9.16 -34.17 -43.68
C ASP A 776 -8.24 -32.93 -43.83
N GLY A 777 -6.92 -33.09 -43.67
CA GLY A 777 -5.86 -32.14 -44.06
C GLY A 777 -5.93 -30.68 -43.54
N THR A 778 -6.94 -30.34 -42.75
CA THR A 778 -7.37 -28.96 -42.49
C THR A 778 -6.68 -28.37 -41.27
N ILE A 779 -6.34 -29.18 -40.28
CA ILE A 779 -5.60 -28.77 -39.07
C ILE A 779 -4.20 -29.34 -39.18
N ARG A 780 -3.22 -28.44 -39.34
CA ARG A 780 -1.81 -28.76 -39.56
C ARG A 780 -1.03 -28.84 -38.26
N THR A 781 -1.34 -28.01 -37.28
CA THR A 781 -0.68 -28.08 -35.97
C THR A 781 -1.55 -27.53 -34.85
N ILE A 782 -1.33 -28.01 -33.63
CA ILE A 782 -1.95 -27.49 -32.40
C ILE A 782 -0.86 -27.11 -31.41
N GLY A 783 -1.04 -25.98 -30.73
CA GLY A 783 -0.16 -25.46 -29.70
C GLY A 783 -0.92 -24.70 -28.60
N TYR A 784 -0.21 -24.17 -27.60
CA TYR A 784 -0.82 -23.29 -26.60
C TYR A 784 0.14 -22.20 -26.14
N LYS A 785 -0.41 -21.09 -25.63
CA LYS A 785 0.30 -20.12 -24.80
C LYS A 785 -0.29 -20.15 -23.40
N TYR A 786 0.55 -20.28 -22.38
CA TYR A 786 0.14 -20.18 -20.99
C TYR A 786 1.02 -19.20 -20.22
N ASP A 787 0.38 -18.30 -19.47
CA ASP A 787 1.02 -17.26 -18.66
C ASP A 787 0.69 -17.46 -17.17
N MET A 788 1.65 -18.00 -16.41
CA MET A 788 1.44 -18.49 -15.04
C MET A 788 1.06 -17.41 -14.00
N PRO A 789 1.58 -16.16 -14.05
CA PRO A 789 1.17 -15.11 -13.12
C PRO A 789 -0.24 -14.55 -13.38
N THR A 790 -0.73 -14.62 -14.62
CA THR A 790 -2.02 -14.03 -15.02
C THR A 790 -3.12 -15.07 -15.29
N HIS A 791 -2.75 -16.36 -15.32
CA HIS A 791 -3.58 -17.48 -15.75
C HIS A 791 -4.16 -17.34 -17.18
N GLY A 792 -3.56 -16.48 -18.01
CA GLY A 792 -3.97 -16.28 -19.39
C GLY A 792 -3.58 -17.48 -20.26
N PHE A 793 -4.58 -18.13 -20.87
CA PHE A 793 -4.36 -19.29 -21.71
C PHE A 793 -4.95 -19.12 -23.11
N GLN A 794 -4.17 -19.41 -24.15
CA GLN A 794 -4.61 -19.46 -25.54
C GLN A 794 -4.32 -20.83 -26.13
N LEU A 795 -5.36 -21.49 -26.66
CA LEU A 795 -5.20 -22.66 -27.51
C LEU A 795 -4.98 -22.18 -28.95
N LEU A 796 -3.94 -22.68 -29.61
CA LEU A 796 -3.48 -22.24 -30.91
C LEU A 796 -3.64 -23.36 -31.93
N ALA A 797 -3.97 -23.03 -33.17
CA ALA A 797 -3.93 -23.96 -34.28
C ALA A 797 -3.44 -23.30 -35.58
N GLU A 798 -2.73 -24.09 -36.38
CA GLU A 798 -2.52 -23.82 -37.79
C GLU A 798 -3.56 -24.59 -38.58
N ALA A 799 -4.48 -23.91 -39.25
CA ALA A 799 -5.53 -24.56 -40.02
C ALA A 799 -5.86 -23.82 -41.32
N SER A 800 -6.18 -24.57 -42.37
CA SER A 800 -6.57 -24.04 -43.68
C SER A 800 -8.08 -23.76 -43.82
N ALA A 801 -8.87 -23.99 -42.76
CA ALA A 801 -10.27 -23.60 -42.67
C ALA A 801 -10.62 -23.25 -41.21
N PRO A 802 -11.76 -22.58 -40.93
CA PRO A 802 -12.17 -22.24 -39.56
C PRO A 802 -12.30 -23.47 -38.65
N VAL A 803 -11.81 -23.35 -37.42
CA VAL A 803 -11.82 -24.43 -36.42
C VAL A 803 -12.60 -24.04 -35.17
N GLU A 804 -13.06 -25.05 -34.44
CA GLU A 804 -13.51 -24.93 -33.06
C GLU A 804 -12.47 -25.54 -32.13
N MET A 805 -12.37 -24.99 -30.91
CA MET A 805 -11.37 -25.39 -29.92
C MET A 805 -12.04 -25.65 -28.57
N ARG A 806 -11.56 -26.63 -27.81
CA ARG A 806 -11.97 -26.87 -26.42
C ARG A 806 -10.78 -27.29 -25.54
N LEU A 807 -10.93 -27.10 -24.24
CA LEU A 807 -9.95 -27.38 -23.21
C LEU A 807 -10.60 -28.15 -22.04
N GLU A 808 -9.92 -29.14 -21.50
CA GLU A 808 -10.36 -29.91 -20.32
C GLU A 808 -9.17 -30.09 -19.37
N ARG A 809 -9.39 -29.98 -18.04
CA ARG A 809 -8.37 -30.36 -17.05
C ARG A 809 -8.59 -31.79 -16.59
N LEU A 810 -7.50 -32.55 -16.52
CA LEU A 810 -7.52 -34.00 -16.24
C LEU A 810 -7.19 -34.33 -14.79
N ASP A 811 -6.66 -33.38 -14.02
CA ASP A 811 -6.13 -33.58 -12.67
C ASP A 811 -6.63 -32.55 -11.64
N GLY A 812 -7.78 -31.91 -11.91
CA GLY A 812 -8.34 -30.91 -11.00
C GLY A 812 -9.78 -30.50 -11.35
N PRO A 813 -10.37 -29.56 -10.59
CA PRO A 813 -11.80 -29.24 -10.65
C PRO A 813 -12.23 -28.39 -11.87
N PHE A 814 -11.32 -28.04 -12.79
CA PHE A 814 -11.65 -27.26 -13.99
C PHE A 814 -12.30 -28.17 -15.05
N GLY A 815 -13.60 -27.98 -15.27
CA GLY A 815 -14.38 -28.81 -16.19
C GLY A 815 -14.02 -28.60 -17.66
N GLU A 816 -14.38 -29.56 -18.50
CA GLU A 816 -14.29 -29.44 -19.96
C GLU A 816 -15.10 -28.24 -20.46
N THR A 817 -14.47 -27.40 -21.26
CA THR A 817 -15.14 -26.27 -21.91
C THR A 817 -15.92 -26.74 -23.14
N ASN A 818 -17.04 -26.08 -23.45
CA ASN A 818 -17.76 -26.32 -24.70
C ASN A 818 -16.88 -26.01 -25.92
N TRP A 819 -17.08 -26.77 -27.01
CA TRP A 819 -16.58 -26.40 -28.34
C TRP A 819 -17.04 -24.99 -28.69
N GLY A 820 -16.12 -24.20 -29.23
CA GLY A 820 -16.42 -22.83 -29.65
C GLY A 820 -15.43 -22.36 -30.70
N PRO A 821 -15.84 -21.40 -31.53
CA PRO A 821 -15.09 -20.98 -32.70
C PRO A 821 -13.75 -20.33 -32.31
N ALA A 822 -12.72 -20.62 -33.11
CA ALA A 822 -11.44 -19.93 -33.03
C ALA A 822 -11.52 -18.57 -33.76
N THR A 823 -10.66 -17.65 -33.33
CA THR A 823 -10.45 -16.34 -33.98
C THR A 823 -9.23 -16.44 -34.89
N ASN A 824 -9.31 -15.84 -36.09
CA ASN A 824 -8.16 -15.75 -36.99
C ASN A 824 -7.14 -14.73 -36.47
N GLY A 825 -5.86 -15.10 -36.45
CA GLY A 825 -4.79 -14.20 -36.02
C GLY A 825 -3.41 -14.85 -36.18
N ASN A 826 -2.40 -14.03 -36.50
CA ASN A 826 -1.04 -14.47 -36.82
C ASN A 826 -0.02 -14.03 -35.75
N ASP A 827 -0.49 -13.77 -34.53
CA ASP A 827 0.30 -13.22 -33.43
C ASP A 827 1.40 -14.20 -32.96
N TYR A 828 1.33 -15.47 -33.38
CA TYR A 828 2.29 -16.52 -33.07
C TYR A 828 2.79 -17.22 -34.34
N ILE A 829 4.11 -17.23 -34.53
CA ILE A 829 4.76 -17.85 -35.69
C ILE A 829 4.36 -19.33 -35.78
N GLY A 830 3.81 -19.74 -36.93
CA GLY A 830 3.35 -21.11 -37.18
C GLY A 830 1.90 -21.41 -36.80
N TYR A 831 1.12 -20.41 -36.37
CA TYR A 831 -0.31 -20.53 -36.07
C TYR A 831 -1.08 -19.39 -36.73
N ASN A 832 -2.28 -19.67 -37.21
CA ASN A 832 -3.13 -18.67 -37.86
C ASN A 832 -4.53 -18.54 -37.23
N GLN A 833 -4.83 -19.35 -36.21
CA GLN A 833 -6.08 -19.31 -35.46
C GLN A 833 -5.84 -19.59 -33.98
N TYR A 834 -6.56 -18.91 -33.09
CA TYR A 834 -6.48 -19.13 -31.65
C TYR A 834 -7.82 -18.94 -30.94
N ARG A 835 -7.97 -19.54 -29.75
CA ARG A 835 -9.06 -19.27 -28.82
C ARG A 835 -8.50 -18.93 -27.46
N TYR A 836 -8.92 -17.78 -26.94
CA TYR A 836 -8.54 -17.31 -25.62
C TYR A 836 -9.50 -17.83 -24.55
N TYR A 837 -8.94 -18.35 -23.47
CA TYR A 837 -9.66 -18.75 -22.26
C TYR A 837 -9.29 -17.75 -21.17
N ALA A 838 -10.23 -16.84 -20.90
CA ALA A 838 -10.06 -15.82 -19.88
C ALA A 838 -10.04 -16.45 -18.47
N PRO A 839 -9.27 -15.89 -17.53
CA PRO A 839 -9.36 -16.26 -16.13
C PRO A 839 -10.75 -15.91 -15.55
N LEU A 840 -11.16 -16.62 -14.50
CA LEU A 840 -12.50 -16.51 -13.87
C LEU A 840 -12.70 -15.19 -13.12
N ALA A 841 -11.61 -14.59 -12.63
CA ALA A 841 -11.56 -13.22 -12.11
C ALA A 841 -10.18 -12.62 -12.40
N VAL A 842 -10.10 -11.31 -12.61
CA VAL A 842 -8.83 -10.57 -12.68
C VAL A 842 -8.86 -9.52 -11.57
N TYR A 843 -7.89 -9.56 -10.66
CA TYR A 843 -7.76 -8.53 -9.63
C TYR A 843 -7.25 -7.22 -10.24
N PRO A 844 -7.48 -6.06 -9.59
CA PRO A 844 -6.96 -4.78 -10.04
C PRO A 844 -5.42 -4.72 -10.18
N SER A 845 -4.70 -5.71 -9.64
CA SER A 845 -3.25 -5.90 -9.81
C SER A 845 -2.82 -6.58 -11.11
N GLY A 846 -3.75 -6.97 -11.99
CA GLY A 846 -3.47 -7.71 -13.23
C GLY A 846 -3.31 -9.23 -13.05
N ILE A 847 -3.47 -9.74 -11.83
CA ILE A 847 -3.38 -11.17 -11.51
C ILE A 847 -4.74 -11.83 -11.74
N GLY A 848 -4.80 -12.84 -12.60
CA GLY A 848 -5.99 -13.68 -12.78
C GLY A 848 -6.13 -14.68 -11.63
N VAL A 849 -7.34 -14.92 -11.13
CA VAL A 849 -7.64 -15.99 -10.16
C VAL A 849 -8.76 -16.86 -10.69
N GLY A 850 -8.47 -18.16 -10.77
CA GLY A 850 -9.30 -19.18 -11.41
C GLY A 850 -9.28 -19.09 -12.94
N GLY A 851 -9.57 -20.20 -13.62
CA GLY A 851 -9.41 -20.36 -15.06
C GLY A 851 -8.47 -21.51 -15.38
N VAL A 852 -7.58 -21.33 -16.35
CA VAL A 852 -6.55 -22.32 -16.67
C VAL A 852 -5.39 -22.18 -15.69
N GLU A 853 -5.15 -23.21 -14.90
CA GLU A 853 -4.15 -23.29 -13.83
C GLU A 853 -3.08 -24.33 -14.14
N PRO A 854 -1.91 -24.33 -13.47
CA PRO A 854 -0.90 -25.38 -13.67
C PRO A 854 -1.49 -26.77 -13.38
N GLY A 855 -1.31 -27.69 -14.32
CA GLY A 855 -1.88 -29.04 -14.25
C GLY A 855 -1.88 -29.73 -15.61
N ARG A 856 -2.46 -30.93 -15.66
CA ARG A 856 -2.65 -31.71 -16.88
C ARG A 856 -3.95 -31.36 -17.58
N TYR A 857 -3.85 -31.07 -18.87
CA TYR A 857 -4.95 -30.65 -19.71
C TYR A 857 -5.01 -31.45 -20.99
N ARG A 858 -6.22 -31.59 -21.51
CA ARG A 858 -6.52 -32.11 -22.83
C ARG A 858 -6.94 -30.94 -23.72
N LEU A 859 -6.17 -30.72 -24.79
CA LEU A 859 -6.41 -29.69 -25.80
C LEU A 859 -7.07 -30.35 -27.00
N SER A 860 -8.22 -29.85 -27.46
CA SER A 860 -8.89 -30.40 -28.63
C SER A 860 -9.21 -29.33 -29.67
N VAL A 861 -8.96 -29.62 -30.94
CA VAL A 861 -9.25 -28.74 -32.09
C VAL A 861 -9.93 -29.55 -33.20
N ARG A 862 -11.03 -29.05 -33.74
CA ARG A 862 -11.78 -29.68 -34.85
C ARG A 862 -12.22 -28.64 -35.88
N ARG A 863 -12.58 -29.04 -37.09
CA ARG A 863 -13.12 -28.09 -38.07
C ARG A 863 -14.50 -27.60 -37.60
N GLN A 864 -14.79 -26.33 -37.83
CA GLN A 864 -16.07 -25.75 -37.44
C GLN A 864 -17.23 -26.45 -38.20
N GLY A 865 -18.19 -26.98 -37.45
CA GLY A 865 -19.31 -27.77 -37.97
C GLY A 865 -19.14 -29.29 -37.86
N ASP A 866 -17.96 -29.79 -37.49
CA ASP A 866 -17.74 -31.21 -37.22
C ASP A 866 -18.37 -31.62 -35.88
N THR A 867 -18.85 -32.86 -35.79
CA THR A 867 -19.53 -33.37 -34.58
C THR A 867 -18.67 -34.28 -33.70
N GLY A 868 -17.44 -34.60 -34.12
CA GLY A 868 -16.47 -35.42 -33.37
C GLY A 868 -15.54 -34.62 -32.46
N ASP A 869 -14.64 -35.32 -31.77
CA ASP A 869 -13.69 -34.73 -30.81
C ASP A 869 -12.48 -34.03 -31.47
N GLY A 870 -12.39 -34.06 -32.80
CA GLY A 870 -11.27 -33.48 -33.56
C GLY A 870 -9.94 -34.13 -33.22
N ILE A 871 -8.87 -33.36 -33.42
CA ILE A 871 -7.52 -33.73 -32.97
C ILE A 871 -7.39 -33.32 -31.51
N THR A 872 -7.05 -34.28 -30.67
CA THR A 872 -6.94 -34.09 -29.22
C THR A 872 -5.58 -34.52 -28.72
N THR A 873 -4.99 -33.77 -27.80
CA THR A 873 -3.69 -34.06 -27.21
C THR A 873 -3.64 -33.66 -25.74
N GLU A 874 -2.89 -34.41 -24.94
CA GLU A 874 -2.73 -34.13 -23.51
C GLU A 874 -1.38 -33.49 -23.22
N VAL A 875 -1.39 -32.49 -22.34
CA VAL A 875 -0.20 -31.74 -21.92
C VAL A 875 -0.22 -31.49 -20.44
N THR A 876 0.94 -31.43 -19.81
CA THR A 876 1.09 -30.70 -18.56
C THR A 876 1.45 -29.27 -18.90
N LEU A 877 0.64 -28.30 -18.49
CA LEU A 877 0.85 -26.92 -18.86
C LEU A 877 2.13 -26.36 -18.25
N GLN A 878 2.95 -25.77 -19.10
CA GLN A 878 4.17 -25.06 -18.76
C GLN A 878 4.01 -23.59 -19.16
N ASN A 879 4.66 -22.69 -18.43
CA ASN A 879 4.63 -21.26 -18.75
C ASN A 879 5.38 -21.01 -20.08
N GLY A 880 4.75 -20.36 -21.06
CA GLY A 880 5.32 -20.11 -22.39
C GLY A 880 4.40 -20.50 -23.55
N VAL A 881 4.95 -20.51 -24.78
CA VAL A 881 4.24 -20.91 -26.02
C VAL A 881 4.81 -22.24 -26.53
N PHE A 882 3.96 -23.25 -26.72
CA PHE A 882 4.39 -24.61 -27.05
C PHE A 882 3.59 -25.20 -28.22
N ALA A 883 4.27 -25.91 -29.12
CA ALA A 883 3.65 -26.79 -30.10
C ALA A 883 3.45 -28.19 -29.51
N VAL A 884 2.30 -28.80 -29.76
CA VAL A 884 1.90 -30.04 -29.09
C VAL A 884 1.56 -31.16 -30.07
N TYR A 885 1.04 -30.85 -31.26
CA TYR A 885 0.73 -31.85 -32.30
C TYR A 885 1.03 -31.34 -33.71
N SER A 886 1.67 -32.17 -34.55
CA SER A 886 1.85 -31.97 -36.00
C SER A 886 1.74 -33.34 -36.72
N PRO A 887 0.79 -33.57 -37.66
CA PRO A 887 0.68 -34.84 -38.34
C PRO A 887 1.71 -34.97 -39.48
N SER A 888 2.53 -36.02 -39.42
CA SER A 888 3.20 -36.58 -40.60
C SER A 888 2.27 -37.63 -41.25
N ALA A 889 2.16 -37.63 -42.59
CA ALA A 889 1.13 -38.30 -43.40
C ALA A 889 0.98 -39.85 -43.27
N ARG A 890 -0.28 -40.39 -43.27
CA ARG A 890 -0.81 -41.49 -44.14
C ARG A 890 -2.25 -42.01 -43.79
N THR A 891 -3.08 -42.06 -44.85
CA THR A 891 -4.28 -42.87 -45.27
C THR A 891 -5.15 -43.81 -44.38
N ALA A 892 -6.47 -43.54 -44.44
CA ALA A 892 -7.69 -44.36 -44.75
C ALA A 892 -8.16 -45.61 -43.95
N ALA A 893 -9.43 -45.63 -43.48
CA ALA A 893 -10.57 -46.47 -43.97
C ALA A 893 -11.71 -46.81 -42.92
N VAL A 894 -12.97 -46.50 -43.30
CA VAL A 894 -14.29 -47.22 -43.17
C VAL A 894 -14.95 -47.61 -41.81
N GLU A 895 -16.04 -46.89 -41.50
CA GLU A 895 -17.44 -47.27 -41.15
C GLU A 895 -17.83 -48.51 -40.29
N LEU A 896 -18.57 -48.31 -39.16
CA LEU A 896 -20.01 -48.70 -38.94
C LEU A 896 -20.45 -48.75 -37.44
N ALA A 897 -21.42 -47.89 -37.11
CA ALA A 897 -22.62 -48.05 -36.26
C ALA A 897 -22.61 -48.63 -34.81
N ARG A 898 -23.05 -47.80 -33.84
CA ARG A 898 -24.26 -47.90 -32.95
C ARG A 898 -24.06 -47.31 -31.53
N GLN A 899 -24.99 -46.45 -31.12
CA GLN A 899 -25.24 -45.91 -29.75
C GLN A 899 -25.96 -46.94 -28.83
N PRO A 900 -26.28 -46.71 -27.51
CA PRO A 900 -26.09 -45.55 -26.58
C PRO A 900 -25.67 -45.90 -25.09
N VAL A 901 -25.70 -44.87 -24.20
CA VAL A 901 -25.99 -44.83 -22.71
C VAL A 901 -24.83 -44.46 -21.75
N SER A 902 -25.19 -43.85 -20.62
CA SER A 902 -24.59 -42.79 -19.78
C SER A 902 -23.92 -43.18 -18.44
N THR A 903 -23.32 -42.15 -17.79
CA THR A 903 -23.11 -41.80 -16.34
C THR A 903 -21.95 -42.34 -15.48
N GLU A 904 -21.25 -41.41 -14.78
CA GLU A 904 -20.89 -41.34 -13.32
C GLU A 904 -20.12 -40.00 -13.02
N GLY A 905 -20.13 -39.29 -11.87
CA GLY A 905 -20.84 -39.34 -10.57
C GLY A 905 -20.46 -38.11 -9.67
N SER A 906 -21.37 -37.56 -8.83
CA SER A 906 -20.99 -36.55 -7.80
C SER A 906 -21.99 -36.38 -6.64
N TRP A 907 -21.48 -36.05 -5.43
CA TRP A 907 -22.24 -35.65 -4.24
C TRP A 907 -22.49 -34.13 -4.25
N ARG A 908 -23.75 -33.71 -4.12
CA ARG A 908 -24.16 -32.30 -4.15
C ARG A 908 -25.34 -32.08 -3.20
N VAL A 909 -25.39 -30.96 -2.48
CA VAL A 909 -26.48 -30.65 -1.51
C VAL A 909 -27.16 -29.33 -1.84
N TRP A 910 -28.49 -29.33 -1.89
CA TRP A 910 -29.29 -28.13 -2.14
C TRP A 910 -30.74 -28.28 -1.65
N PRO A 911 -31.43 -27.18 -1.30
CA PRO A 911 -30.88 -25.82 -1.14
C PRO A 911 -29.97 -25.72 0.11
N ASN A 912 -29.01 -24.79 0.08
CA ASN A 912 -28.18 -24.43 1.24
C ASN A 912 -27.74 -22.96 1.09
N PRO A 913 -28.40 -21.98 1.74
CA PRO A 913 -29.23 -22.15 2.93
C PRO A 913 -30.55 -22.88 2.70
N PHE A 914 -31.03 -23.62 3.69
CA PHE A 914 -32.29 -24.37 3.65
C PHE A 914 -33.30 -23.84 4.66
N VAL A 915 -34.58 -24.16 4.45
CA VAL A 915 -35.66 -23.76 5.37
C VAL A 915 -36.04 -24.95 6.26
N ASP A 916 -36.52 -26.05 5.66
CA ASP A 916 -36.97 -27.24 6.41
C ASP A 916 -36.50 -28.59 5.81
N GLU A 917 -36.00 -28.63 4.58
CA GLU A 917 -35.53 -29.86 3.90
C GLU A 917 -34.31 -29.57 3.00
N VAL A 918 -33.39 -30.54 2.90
CA VAL A 918 -32.28 -30.54 1.93
C VAL A 918 -32.29 -31.80 1.06
N THR A 919 -31.89 -31.67 -0.19
CA THR A 919 -31.71 -32.77 -1.15
C THR A 919 -30.24 -33.01 -1.42
N ILE A 920 -29.83 -34.27 -1.48
CA ILE A 920 -28.44 -34.68 -1.62
C ILE A 920 -28.30 -35.67 -2.77
N SER A 921 -27.51 -35.36 -3.79
CA SER A 921 -27.14 -36.35 -4.82
C SER A 921 -26.25 -37.42 -4.23
N VAL A 922 -26.58 -38.67 -4.49
CA VAL A 922 -25.80 -39.84 -4.07
C VAL A 922 -25.24 -40.50 -5.34
N PRO A 923 -23.93 -40.78 -5.42
CA PRO A 923 -23.35 -41.54 -6.52
C PRO A 923 -24.03 -42.88 -6.74
N ALA A 924 -24.10 -43.30 -8.01
CA ALA A 924 -24.84 -44.51 -8.43
C ALA A 924 -24.34 -45.82 -7.79
N ASN A 925 -23.12 -45.81 -7.25
CA ASN A 925 -22.46 -46.97 -6.65
C ASN A 925 -22.71 -47.13 -5.13
N LEU A 926 -23.46 -46.25 -4.46
CA LEU A 926 -23.86 -46.45 -3.05
C LEU A 926 -25.17 -47.22 -2.91
N THR A 927 -25.11 -48.38 -2.25
CA THR A 927 -26.31 -49.16 -1.90
C THR A 927 -27.04 -48.54 -0.72
N THR A 928 -28.29 -48.15 -0.95
CA THR A 928 -29.04 -47.23 -0.08
C THR A 928 -29.73 -47.88 1.11
N SER A 929 -29.70 -49.21 1.22
CA SER A 929 -30.32 -49.99 2.30
C SER A 929 -29.57 -49.95 3.64
N ARG A 930 -28.43 -49.24 3.72
CA ARG A 930 -27.58 -49.12 4.93
C ARG A 930 -27.20 -47.67 5.27
N LEU A 931 -27.74 -46.70 4.55
CA LEU A 931 -27.43 -45.29 4.76
C LEU A 931 -28.08 -44.77 6.04
N ARG A 932 -27.26 -44.18 6.92
CA ARG A 932 -27.68 -43.49 8.13
C ARG A 932 -27.27 -42.03 8.04
N VAL A 933 -28.14 -41.13 8.44
CA VAL A 933 -27.89 -39.69 8.40
C VAL A 933 -27.95 -39.13 9.80
N VAL A 934 -26.86 -38.51 10.24
CA VAL A 934 -26.74 -37.92 11.58
C VAL A 934 -26.52 -36.42 11.44
N LEU A 935 -27.39 -35.66 12.08
CA LEU A 935 -27.30 -34.20 12.17
C LEU A 935 -26.65 -33.80 13.50
N THR A 936 -25.65 -32.94 13.44
CA THR A 936 -24.99 -32.36 14.62
C THR A 936 -25.26 -30.86 14.68
N GLN A 937 -25.73 -30.40 15.84
CA GLN A 937 -26.01 -29.00 16.16
C GLN A 937 -24.76 -28.27 16.67
N LEU A 938 -24.79 -26.93 16.69
CA LEU A 938 -23.63 -26.10 17.08
C LEU A 938 -23.27 -26.29 18.56
N ASN A 939 -24.28 -26.59 19.38
CA ASN A 939 -24.14 -26.94 20.79
C ASN A 939 -23.55 -28.35 21.02
N GLY A 940 -23.33 -29.15 19.95
CA GLY A 940 -22.77 -30.49 19.99
C GLY A 940 -23.78 -31.65 20.07
N LEU A 941 -25.09 -31.37 20.18
CA LEU A 941 -26.14 -32.40 20.20
C LEU A 941 -26.22 -33.12 18.85
N ARG A 942 -26.32 -34.46 18.88
CA ARG A 942 -26.40 -35.32 17.69
C ARG A 942 -27.74 -36.03 17.61
N THR A 943 -28.42 -35.89 16.48
CA THR A 943 -29.72 -36.52 16.22
C THR A 943 -29.66 -37.31 14.93
N GLU A 944 -30.09 -38.58 14.97
CA GLU A 944 -30.18 -39.41 13.78
C GLU A 944 -31.54 -39.23 13.09
N ILE A 945 -31.52 -39.03 11.77
CA ILE A 945 -32.72 -38.80 10.96
C ILE A 945 -33.12 -40.12 10.31
N THR A 946 -34.33 -40.60 10.62
CA THR A 946 -34.84 -41.91 10.16
C THR A 946 -36.32 -41.82 9.77
N GLY A 947 -36.83 -42.85 9.09
CA GLY A 947 -38.25 -42.94 8.74
C GLY A 947 -38.69 -41.93 7.67
N ASN A 948 -39.89 -41.36 7.83
CA ASN A 948 -40.52 -40.53 6.79
C ASN A 948 -39.81 -39.20 6.50
N ASP A 949 -38.88 -38.78 7.37
CA ASP A 949 -38.06 -37.57 7.24
C ASP A 949 -36.75 -37.82 6.46
N LEU A 950 -36.47 -39.07 6.09
CA LEU A 950 -35.36 -39.44 5.21
C LEU A 950 -35.91 -40.26 4.03
N ARG A 951 -35.89 -39.68 2.82
CA ARG A 951 -36.45 -40.34 1.63
C ARG A 951 -35.40 -40.47 0.54
N LEU A 952 -35.39 -41.62 -0.12
CA LEU A 952 -34.47 -41.89 -1.21
C LEU A 952 -35.24 -42.09 -2.52
N GLU A 953 -34.97 -41.25 -3.50
CA GLU A 953 -35.64 -41.25 -4.78
C GLU A 953 -34.62 -41.00 -5.90
N ALA A 954 -34.56 -41.90 -6.90
CA ALA A 954 -33.76 -41.74 -8.13
C ALA A 954 -32.29 -41.28 -7.93
N GLY A 955 -31.58 -41.88 -6.95
CA GLY A 955 -30.18 -41.54 -6.65
C GLY A 955 -30.01 -40.23 -5.87
N GLN A 956 -31.08 -39.70 -5.28
CA GLN A 956 -31.07 -38.54 -4.41
C GLN A 956 -31.67 -38.86 -3.04
N LEU A 957 -31.04 -38.33 -2.00
CA LEU A 957 -31.43 -38.46 -0.61
C LEU A 957 -32.01 -37.13 -0.11
N ARG A 958 -33.31 -37.11 0.17
CA ARG A 958 -34.00 -35.97 0.76
C ARG A 958 -34.06 -36.12 2.27
N VAL A 959 -33.63 -35.07 2.98
CA VAL A 959 -33.49 -35.05 4.43
C VAL A 959 -34.28 -33.88 4.98
N LYS A 960 -35.37 -34.17 5.67
CA LYS A 960 -36.18 -33.17 6.35
C LYS A 960 -35.60 -32.92 7.74
N ILE A 961 -35.29 -31.66 8.03
CA ILE A 961 -34.67 -31.23 9.26
C ILE A 961 -35.68 -30.31 9.94
N GLY A 962 -36.39 -30.84 10.94
CA GLY A 962 -37.51 -30.17 11.61
C GLY A 962 -37.15 -28.81 12.22
N ALA A 963 -38.18 -28.05 12.62
CA ALA A 963 -38.04 -26.68 13.09
C ALA A 963 -37.27 -26.57 14.42
N SER A 964 -35.95 -26.53 14.33
CA SER A 964 -35.00 -26.27 15.41
C SER A 964 -34.48 -24.82 15.31
N ALA A 965 -34.30 -24.14 16.44
CA ALA A 965 -33.99 -22.71 16.49
C ALA A 965 -32.53 -22.32 16.12
N GLU A 966 -31.70 -23.25 15.65
CA GLU A 966 -30.28 -22.99 15.33
C GLU A 966 -30.04 -22.69 13.84
N ALA A 967 -29.05 -21.85 13.53
CA ALA A 967 -28.77 -21.40 12.16
C ALA A 967 -27.75 -22.25 11.40
N PHE A 968 -27.01 -23.15 12.08
CA PHE A 968 -25.89 -23.90 11.47
C PHE A 968 -25.84 -25.35 11.97
N TYR A 969 -25.70 -26.29 11.03
CA TYR A 969 -25.65 -27.73 11.31
C TYR A 969 -24.55 -28.42 10.51
N ILE A 970 -24.10 -29.58 11.00
CA ILE A 970 -23.26 -30.51 10.23
C ILE A 970 -24.07 -31.78 10.00
N LEU A 971 -24.29 -32.12 8.72
CA LEU A 971 -24.97 -33.35 8.32
C LEU A 971 -23.94 -34.38 7.87
N GLN A 972 -23.89 -35.51 8.55
CA GLN A 972 -23.01 -36.63 8.23
C GLN A 972 -23.82 -37.78 7.63
N ILE A 973 -23.38 -38.26 6.47
CA ILE A 973 -23.94 -39.43 5.81
C ILE A 973 -22.99 -40.59 6.07
N LEU A 974 -23.52 -41.66 6.64
CA LEU A 974 -22.79 -42.87 6.99
C LEU A 974 -23.35 -44.05 6.19
N ASP A 975 -22.47 -44.96 5.79
CA ASP A 975 -22.84 -46.31 5.37
C ASP A 975 -22.58 -47.25 6.56
N GLY A 976 -23.65 -47.67 7.25
CA GLY A 976 -23.57 -48.37 8.52
C GLY A 976 -23.00 -47.49 9.65
N VAL A 977 -21.73 -47.71 10.02
CA VAL A 977 -21.03 -46.89 11.05
C VAL A 977 -19.87 -46.06 10.45
N ARG A 978 -19.61 -46.18 9.14
CA ARG A 978 -18.50 -45.50 8.48
C ARG A 978 -18.97 -44.19 7.84
N PRO A 979 -18.36 -43.03 8.14
CA PRO A 979 -18.71 -41.76 7.49
C PRO A 979 -18.26 -41.78 6.03
N VAL A 980 -19.17 -41.51 5.11
CA VAL A 980 -18.89 -41.49 3.66
C VAL A 980 -18.90 -40.09 3.08
N HIS A 981 -19.65 -39.16 3.70
CA HIS A 981 -19.65 -37.75 3.32
C HIS A 981 -20.10 -36.88 4.51
N SER A 982 -19.69 -35.61 4.55
CA SER A 982 -20.14 -34.65 5.55
C SER A 982 -20.31 -33.28 4.92
N GLN A 983 -21.43 -32.62 5.18
CA GLN A 983 -21.78 -31.34 4.60
C GLN A 983 -22.21 -30.34 5.68
N LYS A 984 -21.74 -29.10 5.57
CA LYS A 984 -22.19 -27.98 6.41
C LYS A 984 -23.50 -27.43 5.85
N LEU A 985 -24.51 -27.24 6.71
CA LEU A 985 -25.82 -26.72 6.35
C LEU A 985 -26.12 -25.43 7.13
N ILE A 986 -26.77 -24.48 6.47
CA ILE A 986 -27.17 -23.19 7.03
C ILE A 986 -28.69 -23.08 6.95
N ARG A 987 -29.37 -22.82 8.07
CA ARG A 987 -30.82 -22.64 8.10
C ARG A 987 -31.19 -21.16 8.00
N GLN A 988 -32.14 -20.82 7.14
CA GLN A 988 -32.71 -19.48 7.05
C GLN A 988 -33.84 -19.30 8.09
N PRO A 989 -33.91 -18.16 8.82
CA PRO A 989 -35.05 -17.86 9.68
C PRO A 989 -36.33 -17.67 8.85
N GLN A 990 -37.43 -18.33 9.22
CA GLN A 990 -38.74 -18.02 8.64
C GLN A 990 -39.15 -16.62 9.08
N LEU A 991 -39.17 -15.67 8.15
CA LEU A 991 -39.92 -14.42 8.32
C LEU A 991 -41.40 -14.80 8.28
N LEU A 992 -42.09 -14.71 9.42
CA LEU A 992 -43.55 -14.80 9.43
C LEU A 992 -44.12 -13.62 8.61
N PRO A 993 -45.15 -13.85 7.79
CA PRO A 993 -45.73 -12.82 6.92
C PRO A 993 -46.29 -11.62 7.67
#